data_AF-A0A952SWK8-F1
#
_entry.id   AF-A0A952SWK8-F1
#
_cell.length_a   1.000
_cell.length_b   1.000
_cell.length_c   1.000
_cell.angle_alpha   90.00
_cell.angle_beta   90.00
_cell.angle_gamma   90.00
#
_symmetry.space_group_name_H-M   'P 1'
#
loop_
_entity.id
_entity.type
_entity.pdbx_description
1 polymer ?
#
loop_
_entity_poly.entity_id
_entity_poly.type
_entity_poly.pdbx_seq_one_letter_code
_entity_poly.pdbx_strand_id
1 'polypeptide(L)'
;MADNAVRHFLPWVRQGAAAGITTPDSLGSAQRADVSLPVSVTLTNFTVPGRDVRLYGPADVTAIDPKQVVRVEPRHRTTNFESNFFPLIEFDRPDFPWLFTPAKAGAGERLRPWICLVVVRKRASVTLGHTDASPLPVLDLTSPVAEDLPDLEESWAWAHAQVVGASTDTVSVLKNTIENAPVRTVSRLMCPRRLDPDVAYMACVVPTFEVGRKAALGLPVAEHELEKLEPAWRLDQPTAPFQLPVLYAWEFTTGPEGDFESLVRDLKPQPLPEQVGTRLLDLTKPGFGLPSGGVIVMKGILKPPEPVTAQPQPVPKPLQDKLADILNSPVNALNQPVTQDPIVAPPIYGLTYPPRERVDMNASPQHWINDLNLDPRDRIAASLGTRIVQEDQEHLMASAWQQVDTIEKDNEERRRRQLAATTREATWGRHVRSIDDDGLLQVTGSSLAKVVVSVKVGENNVQRTVAWQLSGSEAPGFQSAVLRRVARPRGPINRRALTPAIVQTQIVARPMMKLFQSLPQVNRIVITPPPRIFVGRMATIKSVSDVAGTPHIDQARLVPSNFTTTVPPPIFTPPVRPSVLRSEIKPLVFTPTVRPSVLTIRETQGQSFRAVDDGGLREPTLMTEFRQAASAHLSKLVRIGETGKVVFRVPDLGSLKGRLQPKQVSIIPGLRGLNEAAVQDEEQVVAHPQFPAPMSERLMELAPEFLLPGLEDVPPNSVTLVQPNSRFIEAFMIGLNHEMGRELLWREYPTDRRGSYFRFFWNRRGSAQQEFMQPIHTWNGPLGRNPSASGNPDQLVLLVRGELFRRYPNAVIYAAKATGTATNPKLTTEERYPLFRGSVSPDVVFFGFDLTASVARGIDPDPGWFFVIQQQPGEPDFGLDLPKDIDPQPPRVMDWNQLTWRHLVQTSTELRAMTHVKVGVKPASPSPPLPDTSANPPGAQWGANGAHMARITLQKPVRIAILARQMLP
;
A
#
# COMPACT_ATOMS: atom_id res chain seq x y z
N MET A 1 -11.24 -16.34 -6.09
CA MET A 1 -10.39 -17.13 -6.99
C MET A 1 -9.95 -16.20 -8.10
N ALA A 2 -8.74 -15.64 -8.02
CA ALA A 2 -8.13 -14.89 -9.11
C ALA A 2 -7.35 -15.90 -9.95
N ASP A 3 -7.56 -15.91 -11.27
CA ASP A 3 -6.76 -16.74 -12.18
C ASP A 3 -5.29 -16.35 -12.05
N ASN A 4 -4.43 -17.31 -11.71
CA ASN A 4 -3.00 -17.06 -11.57
C ASN A 4 -2.39 -16.83 -12.95
N ALA A 5 -1.89 -15.62 -13.17
CA ALA A 5 -1.19 -15.28 -14.41
C ALA A 5 0.10 -16.11 -14.53
N VAL A 6 0.33 -16.70 -15.70
CA VAL A 6 1.50 -17.52 -16.01
C VAL A 6 2.23 -16.99 -17.23
N ARG A 7 3.56 -17.15 -17.23
CA ARG A 7 4.43 -16.70 -18.31
C ARG A 7 4.66 -17.85 -19.29
N HIS A 8 4.27 -17.62 -20.54
CA HIS A 8 4.54 -18.50 -21.67
C HIS A 8 5.74 -17.94 -22.43
N PHE A 9 6.75 -18.76 -22.70
CA PHE A 9 7.93 -18.37 -23.47
C PHE A 9 7.87 -18.95 -24.88
N LEU A 10 8.21 -18.12 -25.87
CA LEU A 10 8.24 -18.47 -27.29
C LEU A 10 9.67 -18.28 -27.82
N PRO A 11 10.22 -19.23 -28.57
CA PRO A 11 11.58 -19.13 -29.07
C PRO A 11 11.75 -18.05 -30.13
N TRP A 12 10.66 -17.67 -30.80
CA TRP A 12 10.59 -16.58 -31.77
C TRP A 12 9.12 -16.18 -31.99
N VAL A 13 8.89 -14.97 -32.48
CA VAL A 13 7.57 -14.48 -32.94
C VAL A 13 7.73 -13.71 -34.23
N ARG A 14 6.75 -13.84 -35.14
CA ARG A 14 6.67 -13.05 -36.37
C ARG A 14 5.25 -12.57 -36.64
N GLN A 15 5.15 -11.34 -37.12
CA GLN A 15 3.90 -10.70 -37.52
C GLN A 15 4.02 -10.08 -38.93
N GLY A 16 2.88 -9.85 -39.57
CA GLY A 16 2.83 -9.18 -40.88
C GLY A 16 3.55 -9.95 -41.99
N ALA A 17 4.14 -9.21 -42.93
CA ALA A 17 4.76 -9.79 -44.14
C ALA A 17 5.91 -10.76 -43.82
N ALA A 18 6.69 -10.53 -42.74
CA ALA A 18 7.80 -11.40 -42.36
C ALA A 18 7.36 -12.84 -41.99
N ALA A 19 6.09 -13.05 -41.64
CA ALA A 19 5.52 -14.37 -41.42
C ALA A 19 5.43 -15.21 -42.72
N GLY A 20 5.46 -14.57 -43.90
CA GLY A 20 5.42 -15.22 -45.21
C GLY A 20 6.78 -15.76 -45.70
N ILE A 21 7.88 -15.52 -44.97
CA ILE A 21 9.22 -16.00 -45.35
C ILE A 21 9.27 -17.53 -45.28
N THR A 22 9.65 -18.18 -46.37
CA THR A 22 9.62 -19.65 -46.48
C THR A 22 11.00 -20.31 -46.33
N THR A 23 12.09 -19.57 -46.55
CA THR A 23 13.48 -20.07 -46.49
C THR A 23 13.91 -20.31 -45.05
N PRO A 24 14.22 -21.55 -44.63
CA PRO A 24 14.67 -21.84 -43.26
C PRO A 24 16.07 -21.29 -42.98
N ASP A 25 16.31 -20.85 -41.74
CA ASP A 25 17.60 -20.39 -41.26
C ASP A 25 18.57 -21.57 -41.18
N SER A 26 19.65 -21.52 -41.96
CA SER A 26 20.70 -22.54 -41.97
C SER A 26 21.59 -22.51 -40.72
N LEU A 27 21.45 -21.48 -39.87
CA LEU A 27 22.34 -21.15 -38.76
C LEU A 27 23.80 -20.88 -39.18
N GLY A 28 24.10 -20.90 -40.48
CA GLY A 28 25.40 -20.57 -41.07
C GLY A 28 25.31 -19.33 -41.97
N SER A 29 26.38 -19.05 -42.70
CA SER A 29 26.44 -17.89 -43.61
C SER A 29 25.92 -18.16 -45.02
N ALA A 30 25.73 -19.43 -45.39
CA ALA A 30 25.30 -19.86 -46.73
C ALA A 30 23.78 -19.65 -46.96
N GLN A 31 23.32 -18.41 -46.86
CA GLN A 31 21.96 -17.99 -47.20
C GLN A 31 21.93 -16.48 -47.49
N ARG A 32 20.95 -16.01 -48.26
CA ARG A 32 20.83 -14.58 -48.59
C ARG A 32 20.49 -13.73 -47.36
N ALA A 33 20.97 -12.50 -47.35
CA ALA A 33 20.70 -11.50 -46.32
C ALA A 33 19.47 -10.61 -46.62
N ASP A 34 18.87 -10.77 -47.80
CA ASP A 34 17.63 -10.15 -48.25
C ASP A 34 16.58 -11.20 -48.61
N VAL A 35 15.30 -10.80 -48.55
CA VAL A 35 14.18 -11.68 -48.90
C VAL A 35 13.12 -10.90 -49.68
N SER A 36 12.63 -11.50 -50.76
CA SER A 36 11.51 -11.00 -51.56
C SER A 36 10.33 -11.95 -51.45
N LEU A 37 9.13 -11.38 -51.28
CA LEU A 37 7.89 -12.14 -51.22
C LEU A 37 7.04 -11.87 -52.45
N PRO A 38 6.48 -12.91 -53.10
CA PRO A 38 5.51 -12.70 -54.17
C PRO A 38 4.20 -12.18 -53.57
N VAL A 39 3.79 -10.97 -53.94
CA VAL A 39 2.53 -10.37 -53.50
C VAL A 39 1.57 -10.28 -54.67
N SER A 40 0.44 -11.00 -54.59
CA SER A 40 -0.68 -10.85 -55.51
C SER A 40 -1.80 -10.05 -54.87
N VAL A 41 -2.49 -9.22 -55.67
CA VAL A 41 -3.64 -8.43 -55.24
C VAL A 41 -4.86 -8.95 -55.97
N THR A 42 -5.88 -9.38 -55.22
CA THR A 42 -7.16 -9.82 -55.77
C THR A 42 -8.21 -8.72 -55.58
N LEU A 43 -8.65 -8.11 -56.69
CA LEU A 43 -9.74 -7.14 -56.69
C LEU A 43 -11.02 -7.83 -57.15
N THR A 44 -11.94 -8.05 -56.20
CA THR A 44 -13.25 -8.69 -56.39
C THR A 44 -13.15 -10.11 -56.95
N ASN A 45 -12.86 -10.28 -58.25
CA ASN A 45 -12.69 -11.55 -58.98
C ASN A 45 -11.47 -11.58 -59.93
N PHE A 46 -10.61 -10.56 -59.92
CA PHE A 46 -9.42 -10.48 -60.78
C PHE A 46 -8.14 -10.47 -59.94
N THR A 47 -7.26 -11.44 -60.15
CA THR A 47 -5.94 -11.51 -59.49
C THR A 47 -4.90 -10.88 -60.39
N VAL A 48 -4.29 -9.78 -59.94
CA VAL A 48 -3.13 -9.18 -60.61
C VAL A 48 -1.92 -10.10 -60.43
N PRO A 49 -1.13 -10.39 -61.48
CA PRO A 49 0.08 -11.18 -61.37
C PRO A 49 0.99 -10.63 -60.28
N GLY A 50 1.49 -11.51 -59.42
CA GLY A 50 2.24 -11.09 -58.24
C GLY A 50 3.54 -10.37 -58.62
N ARG A 51 3.83 -9.25 -57.96
CA ARG A 51 5.16 -8.64 -57.98
C ARG A 51 5.92 -9.07 -56.74
N ASP A 52 7.21 -9.33 -56.91
CA ASP A 52 8.09 -9.56 -55.78
C ASP A 52 8.31 -8.25 -55.04
N VAL A 53 7.94 -8.24 -53.76
CA VAL A 53 8.18 -7.14 -52.84
C VAL A 53 9.35 -7.53 -51.95
N ARG A 54 10.46 -6.79 -52.07
CA ARG A 54 11.61 -6.92 -51.16
C ARG A 54 11.20 -6.42 -49.77
N LEU A 55 11.40 -7.26 -48.76
CA LEU A 55 11.27 -6.86 -47.36
C LEU A 55 12.55 -6.19 -46.90
N TYR A 56 12.43 -5.27 -45.94
CA TYR A 56 13.59 -4.73 -45.23
C TYR A 56 14.30 -5.85 -44.46
N GLY A 57 15.61 -5.93 -44.62
CA GLY A 57 16.49 -6.88 -43.94
C GLY A 57 17.48 -6.17 -43.01
N PRO A 58 18.49 -6.90 -42.49
CA PRO A 58 19.45 -6.34 -41.53
C PRO A 58 20.28 -5.21 -42.13
N ALA A 59 20.53 -5.25 -43.44
CA ALA A 59 21.28 -4.23 -44.18
C ALA A 59 20.54 -2.88 -44.31
N ASP A 60 19.25 -2.84 -43.99
CA ASP A 60 18.42 -1.64 -44.14
C ASP A 60 18.21 -0.90 -42.81
N VAL A 61 18.77 -1.41 -41.70
CA VAL A 61 18.59 -0.84 -40.36
C VAL A 61 19.77 0.06 -39.97
N THR A 62 19.48 1.33 -39.71
CA THR A 62 20.49 2.33 -39.32
C THR A 62 20.34 2.84 -37.89
N ALA A 63 19.20 2.63 -37.23
CA ALA A 63 18.94 2.96 -35.83
C ALA A 63 17.66 2.25 -35.33
N ILE A 64 17.41 2.26 -34.02
CA ILE A 64 16.14 1.85 -33.43
C ILE A 64 15.48 3.00 -32.67
N ASP A 65 14.16 3.02 -32.58
CA ASP A 65 13.44 3.96 -31.70
C ASP A 65 13.63 3.52 -30.23
N PRO A 66 14.24 4.35 -29.36
CA PRO A 66 14.42 4.02 -27.95
C PRO A 66 13.11 3.73 -27.21
N LYS A 67 11.95 4.21 -27.71
CA LYS A 67 10.63 3.89 -27.14
C LYS A 67 10.24 2.43 -27.27
N GLN A 68 10.90 1.66 -28.14
CA GLN A 68 10.71 0.21 -28.19
C GLN A 68 11.24 -0.48 -26.93
N VAL A 69 12.19 0.13 -26.22
CA VAL A 69 12.77 -0.42 -24.99
C VAL A 69 11.82 -0.13 -23.82
N VAL A 70 11.28 -1.19 -23.22
CA VAL A 70 10.36 -1.09 -22.07
C VAL A 70 11.11 -1.20 -20.75
N ARG A 71 12.13 -2.06 -20.72
CA ARG A 71 12.95 -2.33 -19.52
C ARG A 71 14.37 -2.72 -19.91
N VAL A 72 15.32 -2.31 -19.08
CA VAL A 72 16.66 -2.89 -19.01
C VAL A 72 16.90 -3.39 -17.60
N GLU A 73 17.54 -4.55 -17.49
CA GLU A 73 18.02 -5.10 -16.23
C GLU A 73 19.49 -5.48 -16.45
N PRO A 74 20.45 -4.91 -15.70
CA PRO A 74 20.25 -3.98 -14.59
C PRO A 74 19.76 -2.63 -15.09
N ARG A 75 19.03 -1.89 -14.25
CA ARG A 75 18.69 -0.50 -14.56
C ARG A 75 19.95 0.34 -14.78
N HIS A 76 19.85 1.35 -15.64
CA HIS A 76 20.98 2.23 -15.91
C HIS A 76 21.50 2.87 -14.61
N ARG A 77 22.80 2.74 -14.37
CA ARG A 77 23.54 3.21 -13.18
C ARG A 77 23.23 2.47 -11.88
N THR A 78 22.66 1.27 -11.94
CA THR A 78 22.67 0.35 -10.79
C THR A 78 24.11 0.13 -10.33
N THR A 79 24.37 0.18 -9.02
CA THR A 79 25.72 0.06 -8.46
C THR A 79 25.99 -1.28 -7.77
N ASN A 80 24.97 -2.11 -7.61
CA ASN A 80 25.00 -3.30 -6.78
C ASN A 80 24.25 -4.48 -7.42
N PHE A 81 24.31 -4.62 -8.74
CA PHE A 81 23.66 -5.74 -9.43
C PHE A 81 24.30 -7.09 -9.07
N GLU A 82 23.49 -8.13 -8.98
CA GLU A 82 23.93 -9.48 -8.66
C GLU A 82 24.76 -10.08 -9.80
N SER A 83 25.96 -10.59 -9.48
CA SER A 83 26.92 -11.04 -10.49
C SER A 83 26.54 -12.35 -11.20
N ASN A 84 25.59 -13.10 -10.64
CA ASN A 84 25.15 -14.39 -11.13
C ASN A 84 23.95 -14.33 -12.09
N PHE A 85 23.32 -13.16 -12.23
CA PHE A 85 22.23 -12.92 -13.16
C PHE A 85 22.71 -12.40 -14.52
N PHE A 86 21.94 -12.70 -15.56
CA PHE A 86 22.16 -12.23 -16.92
C PHE A 86 21.59 -10.83 -17.09
N PRO A 87 22.40 -9.88 -17.58
CA PRO A 87 21.87 -8.64 -18.10
C PRO A 87 20.90 -8.91 -19.26
N LEU A 88 19.81 -8.16 -19.32
CA LEU A 88 18.77 -8.28 -20.33
C LEU A 88 18.17 -6.93 -20.72
N ILE A 89 17.51 -6.94 -21.87
CA ILE A 89 16.69 -5.83 -22.36
C ILE A 89 15.36 -6.38 -22.86
N GLU A 90 14.27 -5.69 -22.53
CA GLU A 90 12.91 -6.01 -22.96
C GLU A 90 12.39 -4.99 -23.98
N PHE A 91 11.77 -5.47 -25.05
CA PHE A 91 11.11 -4.65 -26.06
C PHE A 91 9.59 -4.84 -26.04
N ASP A 92 8.86 -3.76 -26.33
CA ASP A 92 7.40 -3.73 -26.37
C ASP A 92 6.83 -4.70 -27.40
N ARG A 93 7.48 -4.76 -28.58
CA ARG A 93 7.09 -5.67 -29.66
C ARG A 93 7.62 -7.08 -29.41
N PRO A 94 6.78 -8.13 -29.45
CA PRO A 94 7.22 -9.51 -29.25
C PRO A 94 8.03 -10.09 -30.42
N ASP A 95 7.94 -9.50 -31.62
CA ASP A 95 8.67 -9.93 -32.82
C ASP A 95 9.96 -9.15 -33.08
N PHE A 96 10.27 -8.12 -32.26
CA PHE A 96 11.33 -7.15 -32.52
C PHE A 96 12.72 -7.77 -32.80
N PRO A 97 13.20 -8.77 -32.03
CA PRO A 97 14.52 -9.37 -32.27
C PRO A 97 14.65 -10.14 -33.59
N TRP A 98 13.53 -10.55 -34.21
CA TRP A 98 13.53 -11.32 -35.47
C TRP A 98 12.90 -10.58 -36.65
N LEU A 99 12.49 -9.32 -36.44
CA LEU A 99 11.77 -8.50 -37.40
C LEU A 99 12.51 -8.39 -38.74
N PHE A 100 13.83 -8.21 -38.69
CA PHE A 100 14.69 -8.08 -39.87
C PHE A 100 15.50 -9.34 -40.19
N THR A 101 15.24 -10.48 -39.55
CA THR A 101 15.94 -11.73 -39.88
C THR A 101 15.42 -12.27 -41.23
N PRO A 102 16.25 -12.47 -42.27
CA PRO A 102 15.77 -12.82 -43.62
C PRO A 102 15.48 -14.32 -43.83
N ALA A 103 15.22 -15.07 -42.77
CA ALA A 103 14.96 -16.52 -42.81
C ALA A 103 13.85 -16.92 -41.82
N LYS A 104 13.21 -18.08 -41.95
CA LYS A 104 12.27 -18.63 -40.96
C LYS A 104 12.96 -19.64 -40.03
N ALA A 105 12.35 -19.96 -38.90
CA ALA A 105 12.90 -20.98 -38.00
C ALA A 105 12.98 -22.37 -38.67
N GLY A 106 14.06 -23.10 -38.41
CA GLY A 106 14.24 -24.49 -38.85
C GLY A 106 13.43 -25.51 -38.04
N ALA A 107 13.66 -26.81 -38.27
CA ALA A 107 12.95 -27.89 -37.58
C ALA A 107 13.14 -27.89 -36.05
N GLY A 108 14.31 -27.43 -35.58
CA GLY A 108 14.60 -27.26 -34.14
C GLY A 108 14.08 -25.96 -33.53
N GLU A 109 13.28 -25.19 -34.27
CA GLU A 109 12.71 -23.91 -33.82
C GLU A 109 13.73 -22.83 -33.45
N ARG A 110 14.91 -22.90 -34.05
CA ARG A 110 15.98 -21.94 -33.87
C ARG A 110 15.90 -20.89 -34.96
N LEU A 111 15.91 -19.63 -34.56
CA LEU A 111 15.94 -18.49 -35.45
C LEU A 111 16.88 -17.43 -34.85
N ARG A 112 17.92 -17.04 -35.59
CA ARG A 112 18.88 -16.05 -35.12
C ARG A 112 18.22 -14.66 -35.06
N PRO A 113 18.31 -13.94 -33.94
CA PRO A 113 17.86 -12.56 -33.91
C PRO A 113 18.81 -11.69 -34.74
N TRP A 114 18.32 -10.60 -35.34
CA TRP A 114 19.15 -9.65 -36.10
C TRP A 114 19.97 -8.71 -35.18
N ILE A 115 19.69 -8.74 -33.88
CA ILE A 115 20.36 -8.02 -32.80
C ILE A 115 20.66 -8.96 -31.63
N CYS A 116 21.72 -8.67 -30.89
CA CYS A 116 22.02 -9.32 -29.62
C CYS A 116 22.47 -8.31 -28.57
N LEU A 117 22.48 -8.75 -27.31
CA LEU A 117 22.99 -7.96 -26.21
C LEU A 117 24.44 -8.36 -25.89
N VAL A 118 25.35 -7.39 -25.97
CA VAL A 118 26.76 -7.54 -25.60
C VAL A 118 26.99 -6.79 -24.30
N VAL A 119 27.71 -7.40 -23.36
CA VAL A 119 28.06 -6.78 -22.07
C VAL A 119 29.57 -6.83 -21.92
N VAL A 120 30.19 -5.65 -21.88
CA VAL A 120 31.65 -5.51 -21.84
C VAL A 120 32.10 -4.87 -20.53
N ARG A 121 33.24 -5.31 -19.98
CA ARG A 121 33.84 -4.63 -18.81
C ARG A 121 34.25 -3.21 -19.21
N LYS A 122 33.99 -2.23 -18.35
CA LYS A 122 34.43 -0.85 -18.57
C LYS A 122 35.93 -0.75 -18.31
N ARG A 123 36.73 -0.59 -19.37
CA ARG A 123 38.20 -0.49 -19.33
C ARG A 123 38.71 0.42 -20.45
N ALA A 124 39.97 0.84 -20.37
CA ALA A 124 40.57 1.76 -21.37
C ALA A 124 40.56 1.22 -22.81
N SER A 125 40.54 -0.11 -23.00
CA SER A 125 40.48 -0.76 -24.32
C SER A 125 39.07 -0.86 -24.91
N VAL A 126 38.05 -0.33 -24.22
CA VAL A 126 36.64 -0.38 -24.59
C VAL A 126 36.08 1.03 -24.47
N THR A 127 35.87 1.70 -25.60
CA THR A 127 35.36 3.08 -25.62
C THR A 127 34.08 3.17 -26.43
N LEU A 128 33.10 3.91 -25.91
CA LEU A 128 31.89 4.27 -26.65
C LEU A 128 32.06 5.71 -27.14
N GLY A 129 32.20 5.89 -28.45
CA GLY A 129 32.42 7.18 -29.10
C GLY A 129 31.36 7.47 -30.15
N HIS A 130 31.48 8.62 -30.81
CA HIS A 130 30.78 8.90 -32.06
C HIS A 130 31.84 9.08 -33.14
N THR A 131 31.54 8.67 -34.36
CA THR A 131 32.40 8.89 -35.52
C THR A 131 31.66 9.78 -36.52
N ASP A 132 32.38 10.59 -37.30
CA ASP A 132 31.76 11.47 -38.30
C ASP A 132 31.00 10.68 -39.40
N ALA A 133 31.30 9.39 -39.54
CA ALA A 133 30.71 8.48 -40.53
C ALA A 133 29.45 7.75 -40.03
N SER A 134 29.19 7.68 -38.72
CA SER A 134 28.04 6.96 -38.16
C SER A 134 27.14 7.87 -37.32
N PRO A 135 25.81 7.87 -37.56
CA PRO A 135 24.87 8.60 -36.71
C PRO A 135 24.68 7.94 -35.33
N LEU A 136 25.18 6.71 -35.14
CA LEU A 136 25.09 5.96 -33.89
C LEU A 136 26.40 6.02 -33.10
N PRO A 137 26.34 5.84 -31.77
CA PRO A 137 27.53 5.56 -31.00
C PRO A 137 28.23 4.29 -31.52
N VAL A 138 29.56 4.32 -31.58
CA VAL A 138 30.41 3.20 -31.98
C VAL A 138 31.16 2.70 -30.76
N LEU A 139 31.06 1.40 -30.53
CA LEU A 139 31.86 0.68 -29.54
C LEU A 139 33.18 0.26 -30.19
N ASP A 140 34.26 0.91 -29.78
CA ASP A 140 35.62 0.64 -30.24
C ASP A 140 36.31 -0.34 -29.28
N LEU A 141 36.82 -1.43 -29.84
CA LEU A 141 37.49 -2.51 -29.13
C LEU A 141 38.94 -2.63 -29.62
N THR A 142 39.90 -2.13 -28.82
CA THR A 142 41.31 -1.93 -29.24
C THR A 142 42.27 -3.05 -28.80
N SER A 143 41.80 -4.02 -28.03
CA SER A 143 42.53 -5.20 -27.54
C SER A 143 41.75 -6.46 -27.94
N PRO A 144 42.33 -7.67 -27.99
CA PRO A 144 41.57 -8.89 -28.27
C PRO A 144 40.31 -8.99 -27.41
N VAL A 145 39.15 -9.04 -28.06
CA VAL A 145 37.81 -8.91 -27.44
C VAL A 145 36.96 -10.17 -27.51
N ALA A 146 37.55 -11.28 -27.97
CA ALA A 146 36.86 -12.57 -27.99
C ALA A 146 36.32 -12.98 -26.60
N GLU A 147 36.93 -12.50 -25.50
CA GLU A 147 36.44 -12.75 -24.13
C GLU A 147 35.19 -11.93 -23.73
N ASP A 148 34.94 -10.80 -24.41
CA ASP A 148 33.88 -9.85 -24.12
C ASP A 148 32.66 -10.01 -25.04
N LEU A 149 32.81 -10.69 -26.17
CA LEU A 149 31.73 -10.91 -27.14
C LEU A 149 31.08 -12.30 -26.97
N PRO A 150 29.75 -12.42 -27.10
CA PRO A 150 29.06 -13.70 -27.10
C PRO A 150 29.29 -14.44 -28.43
N ASP A 151 29.06 -15.76 -28.43
CA ASP A 151 29.05 -16.57 -29.64
C ASP A 151 27.76 -16.36 -30.45
N LEU A 152 27.90 -15.86 -31.68
CA LEU A 152 26.75 -15.60 -32.56
C LEU A 152 26.12 -16.86 -33.15
N GLU A 153 26.83 -17.99 -33.17
CA GLU A 153 26.25 -19.29 -33.58
C GLU A 153 25.17 -19.76 -32.61
N GLU A 154 25.24 -19.29 -31.36
CA GLU A 154 24.31 -19.60 -30.28
C GLU A 154 23.34 -18.45 -29.96
N SER A 155 23.36 -17.35 -30.73
CA SER A 155 22.50 -16.16 -30.52
C SER A 155 21.00 -16.48 -30.44
N TRP A 156 20.53 -17.51 -31.14
CA TRP A 156 19.14 -18.00 -31.10
C TRP A 156 18.70 -18.51 -29.72
N ALA A 157 19.64 -18.86 -28.84
CA ALA A 157 19.37 -19.38 -27.50
C ALA A 157 19.06 -18.27 -26.48
N TRP A 158 19.50 -17.04 -26.77
CA TRP A 158 19.51 -15.92 -25.82
C TRP A 158 18.52 -14.81 -26.20
N ALA A 159 17.56 -15.14 -27.07
CA ALA A 159 16.42 -14.31 -27.40
C ALA A 159 15.12 -15.11 -27.30
N HIS A 160 14.07 -14.51 -26.74
CA HIS A 160 12.76 -15.14 -26.62
C HIS A 160 11.66 -14.08 -26.53
N ALA A 161 10.42 -14.47 -26.87
CA ALA A 161 9.25 -13.68 -26.55
C ALA A 161 8.53 -14.25 -25.32
N GLN A 162 7.79 -13.39 -24.63
CA GLN A 162 6.95 -13.77 -23.51
C GLN A 162 5.53 -13.28 -23.69
N VAL A 163 4.58 -14.14 -23.35
CA VAL A 163 3.15 -13.81 -23.24
C VAL A 163 2.68 -14.12 -21.83
N VAL A 164 2.00 -13.18 -21.18
CA VAL A 164 1.36 -13.40 -19.89
C VAL A 164 -0.05 -13.92 -20.12
N GLY A 165 -0.34 -15.15 -19.70
CA GLY A 165 -1.57 -15.94 -19.92
C GLY A 165 -2.15 -16.54 -18.64
N ALA A 166 -3.17 -17.38 -18.75
CA ALA A 166 -3.51 -18.40 -17.75
C ALA A 166 -2.78 -19.72 -18.06
N SER A 167 -2.69 -20.64 -17.09
CA SER A 167 -2.05 -21.95 -17.28
C SER A 167 -2.80 -22.84 -18.27
N THR A 168 -4.12 -22.68 -18.38
CA THR A 168 -5.00 -23.45 -19.26
C THR A 168 -5.22 -22.79 -20.64
N ASP A 169 -4.54 -21.67 -20.92
CA ASP A 169 -4.72 -20.97 -22.19
C ASP A 169 -4.30 -21.86 -23.36
N THR A 170 -5.21 -22.03 -24.33
CA THR A 170 -4.91 -22.71 -25.57
C THR A 170 -4.10 -21.80 -26.49
N VAL A 171 -3.53 -22.39 -27.55
CA VAL A 171 -2.68 -21.65 -28.48
C VAL A 171 -3.44 -20.56 -29.21
N SER A 172 -4.71 -20.81 -29.54
CA SER A 172 -5.57 -19.79 -30.15
C SER A 172 -5.77 -18.58 -29.24
N VAL A 173 -5.86 -18.78 -27.91
CA VAL A 173 -5.96 -17.69 -26.93
C VAL A 173 -4.66 -16.90 -26.83
N LEU A 174 -3.51 -17.57 -26.81
CA LEU A 174 -2.20 -16.91 -26.73
C LEU A 174 -1.88 -16.15 -28.02
N LYS A 175 -2.25 -16.71 -29.17
CA LYS A 175 -2.17 -16.03 -30.46
C LYS A 175 -3.03 -14.77 -30.50
N ASN A 176 -4.30 -14.86 -30.08
CA ASN A 176 -5.17 -13.70 -29.97
C ASN A 176 -4.62 -12.65 -29.00
N THR A 177 -3.95 -13.08 -27.91
CA THR A 177 -3.31 -12.17 -26.95
C THR A 177 -2.16 -11.40 -27.58
N ILE A 178 -1.30 -12.07 -28.36
CA ILE A 178 -0.20 -11.43 -29.12
C ILE A 178 -0.71 -10.40 -30.14
N GLU A 179 -1.85 -10.67 -30.78
CA GLU A 179 -2.44 -9.77 -31.77
C GLU A 179 -3.15 -8.57 -31.13
N ASN A 180 -3.90 -8.82 -30.04
CA ASN A 180 -4.89 -7.87 -29.55
C ASN A 180 -4.57 -7.22 -28.20
N ALA A 181 -3.61 -7.75 -27.44
CA ALA A 181 -3.26 -7.28 -26.10
C ALA A 181 -1.74 -7.08 -25.95
N PRO A 182 -1.16 -6.06 -26.63
CA PRO A 182 0.30 -5.82 -26.60
C PRO A 182 0.85 -5.62 -25.19
N VAL A 183 0.06 -5.07 -24.26
CA VAL A 183 0.43 -4.90 -22.84
C VAL A 183 0.73 -6.22 -22.10
N ARG A 184 0.41 -7.38 -22.70
CA ARG A 184 0.66 -8.72 -22.15
C ARG A 184 1.82 -9.43 -22.86
N THR A 185 2.50 -8.79 -23.80
CA THR A 185 3.57 -9.39 -24.58
C THR A 185 4.81 -8.53 -24.59
N VAL A 186 5.97 -9.18 -24.57
CA VAL A 186 7.27 -8.54 -24.73
C VAL A 186 8.21 -9.49 -25.44
N SER A 187 9.30 -8.97 -26.00
CA SER A 187 10.47 -9.78 -26.38
C SER A 187 11.68 -9.40 -25.56
N ARG A 188 12.66 -10.31 -25.46
CA ARG A 188 13.87 -10.11 -24.67
C ARG A 188 15.11 -10.55 -25.42
N LEU A 189 16.18 -9.81 -25.18
CA LEU A 189 17.55 -10.25 -25.41
C LEU A 189 18.23 -10.41 -24.05
N MET A 190 18.92 -11.52 -23.86
CA MET A 190 19.74 -11.80 -22.69
C MET A 190 21.20 -11.85 -23.10
N CYS A 191 22.10 -11.39 -22.24
CA CYS A 191 23.52 -11.63 -22.38
C CYS A 191 23.92 -12.75 -21.41
N PRO A 192 24.32 -13.94 -21.91
CA PRO A 192 24.69 -15.08 -21.07
C PRO A 192 26.08 -14.92 -20.42
N ARG A 193 26.47 -13.68 -20.08
CA ARG A 193 27.76 -13.34 -19.51
C ARG A 193 27.75 -13.60 -18.02
N ARG A 194 28.79 -14.27 -17.52
CA ARG A 194 29.09 -14.31 -16.09
C ARG A 194 29.76 -13.00 -15.71
N LEU A 195 29.17 -12.30 -14.75
CA LEU A 195 29.73 -11.05 -14.25
C LEU A 195 30.65 -11.34 -13.06
N ASP A 196 31.59 -10.43 -12.85
CA ASP A 196 32.49 -10.42 -11.70
C ASP A 196 31.92 -9.46 -10.64
N PRO A 197 32.09 -9.75 -9.35
CA PRO A 197 31.64 -8.83 -8.29
C PRO A 197 32.45 -7.52 -8.30
N ASP A 198 31.80 -6.43 -7.89
CA ASP A 198 32.40 -5.09 -7.77
C ASP A 198 33.06 -4.54 -9.06
N VAL A 199 32.50 -4.86 -10.23
CA VAL A 199 33.01 -4.44 -11.55
C VAL A 199 31.97 -3.63 -12.32
N ALA A 200 32.43 -2.57 -13.00
CA ALA A 200 31.60 -1.75 -13.88
C ALA A 200 31.53 -2.35 -15.30
N TYR A 201 30.32 -2.39 -15.85
CA TYR A 201 30.02 -2.92 -17.18
C TYR A 201 29.25 -1.90 -18.03
N MET A 202 29.35 -2.10 -19.34
CA MET A 202 28.53 -1.43 -20.34
C MET A 202 27.80 -2.48 -21.18
N ALA A 203 26.49 -2.36 -21.24
CA ALA A 203 25.63 -3.22 -22.03
C ALA A 203 25.23 -2.49 -23.32
N CYS A 204 25.38 -3.16 -24.47
CA CYS A 204 25.18 -2.60 -25.80
C CYS A 204 24.33 -3.56 -26.65
N VAL A 205 23.25 -3.05 -27.25
CA VAL A 205 22.50 -3.75 -28.30
C VAL A 205 23.18 -3.50 -29.63
N VAL A 206 23.60 -4.56 -30.31
CA VAL A 206 24.37 -4.49 -31.56
C VAL A 206 23.79 -5.44 -32.62
N PRO A 207 23.96 -5.15 -33.92
CA PRO A 207 23.59 -6.07 -34.99
C PRO A 207 24.39 -7.39 -34.95
N THR A 208 23.74 -8.51 -35.27
CA THR A 208 24.36 -9.85 -35.29
C THR A 208 24.90 -10.24 -36.67
N PHE A 209 24.50 -9.56 -37.73
CA PHE A 209 24.90 -9.85 -39.11
C PHE A 209 25.83 -8.78 -39.66
N GLU A 210 26.83 -9.17 -40.44
CA GLU A 210 27.88 -8.28 -40.96
C GLU A 210 27.31 -7.17 -41.83
N VAL A 211 26.34 -7.49 -42.69
CA VAL A 211 25.66 -6.48 -43.52
C VAL A 211 24.91 -5.44 -42.68
N GLY A 212 24.37 -5.83 -41.53
CA GLY A 212 23.73 -4.90 -40.59
C GLY A 212 24.75 -4.08 -39.81
N ARG A 213 25.89 -4.67 -39.44
CA ARG A 213 27.02 -3.95 -38.84
C ARG A 213 27.53 -2.85 -39.77
N LYS A 214 27.76 -3.17 -41.05
CA LYS A 214 28.20 -2.19 -42.06
C LYS A 214 27.17 -1.08 -42.27
N ALA A 215 25.90 -1.43 -42.46
CA ALA A 215 24.83 -0.46 -42.64
C ALA A 215 24.73 0.54 -41.48
N ALA A 216 24.76 0.05 -40.23
CA ALA A 216 24.67 0.90 -39.05
C ALA A 216 25.96 1.70 -38.76
N LEU A 217 27.12 1.27 -39.27
CA LEU A 217 28.37 2.04 -39.27
C LEU A 217 28.43 3.10 -40.39
N GLY A 218 27.43 3.18 -41.27
CA GLY A 218 27.45 4.06 -42.43
C GLY A 218 28.38 3.59 -43.57
N LEU A 219 28.81 2.33 -43.54
CA LEU A 219 29.63 1.72 -44.59
C LEU A 219 28.73 1.20 -45.74
N PRO A 220 29.15 1.34 -47.00
CA PRO A 220 28.38 0.82 -48.13
C PRO A 220 28.31 -0.71 -48.09
N VAL A 221 27.12 -1.26 -48.39
CA VAL A 221 26.88 -2.71 -48.51
C VAL A 221 26.71 -3.04 -50.00
N ALA A 222 27.64 -3.80 -50.57
CA ALA A 222 27.58 -4.17 -51.98
C ALA A 222 26.60 -5.34 -52.23
N GLU A 223 26.05 -5.43 -53.45
CA GLU A 223 25.00 -6.42 -53.78
C GLU A 223 25.46 -7.88 -53.61
N HIS A 224 26.73 -8.19 -53.94
CA HIS A 224 27.31 -9.52 -53.74
C HIS A 224 27.44 -9.90 -52.25
N GLU A 225 27.45 -8.93 -51.33
CA GLU A 225 27.48 -9.21 -49.88
C GLU A 225 26.11 -9.65 -49.37
N LEU A 226 25.01 -9.31 -50.07
CA LEU A 226 23.66 -9.76 -49.74
C LEU A 226 23.43 -11.23 -50.10
N GLU A 227 24.32 -11.85 -50.86
CA GLU A 227 24.23 -13.28 -51.20
C GLU A 227 24.50 -14.19 -50.00
N LYS A 228 25.13 -13.66 -48.94
CA LYS A 228 25.51 -14.39 -47.72
C LYS A 228 25.05 -13.65 -46.46
N LEU A 229 24.65 -14.41 -45.45
CA LEU A 229 24.27 -13.91 -44.13
C LEU A 229 25.41 -14.16 -43.14
N GLU A 230 26.55 -13.51 -43.40
CA GLU A 230 27.74 -13.61 -42.55
C GLU A 230 27.47 -13.01 -41.15
N PRO A 231 27.95 -13.64 -40.06
CA PRO A 231 27.85 -13.07 -38.72
C PRO A 231 28.74 -11.82 -38.60
N ALA A 232 28.34 -10.88 -37.76
CA ALA A 232 29.08 -9.63 -37.54
C ALA A 232 30.49 -9.85 -36.97
N TRP A 233 30.69 -10.94 -36.22
CA TRP A 233 32.01 -11.42 -35.79
C TRP A 233 32.01 -12.95 -35.67
N ARG A 234 33.21 -13.52 -35.61
CA ARG A 234 33.46 -14.90 -35.18
C ARG A 234 34.48 -14.88 -34.04
N LEU A 235 34.39 -15.80 -33.10
CA LEU A 235 35.27 -15.81 -31.92
C LEU A 235 36.74 -16.09 -32.24
N ASP A 236 37.04 -16.70 -33.39
CA ASP A 236 38.38 -16.96 -33.90
C ASP A 236 39.01 -15.78 -34.66
N GLN A 237 38.22 -14.75 -35.02
CA GLN A 237 38.59 -13.74 -36.02
C GLN A 237 38.34 -12.25 -35.69
N PRO A 238 38.01 -11.75 -34.48
CA PRO A 238 38.01 -10.31 -34.27
C PRO A 238 39.46 -9.88 -34.04
N THR A 239 40.18 -9.53 -35.11
CA THR A 239 41.50 -8.89 -34.95
C THR A 239 41.27 -7.44 -34.55
N ALA A 240 41.78 -7.03 -33.39
CA ALA A 240 41.68 -5.63 -32.97
C ALA A 240 42.46 -4.73 -33.96
N PRO A 241 41.99 -3.50 -34.25
CA PRO A 241 40.79 -2.86 -33.72
C PRO A 241 39.49 -3.36 -34.38
N PHE A 242 38.44 -3.54 -33.59
CA PHE A 242 37.12 -3.98 -34.06
C PHE A 242 36.02 -2.99 -33.60
N GLN A 243 35.12 -2.63 -34.52
CA GLN A 243 34.10 -1.61 -34.29
C GLN A 243 32.69 -2.18 -34.40
N LEU A 244 31.85 -1.89 -33.41
CA LEU A 244 30.45 -2.29 -33.36
C LEU A 244 29.53 -1.05 -33.26
N PRO A 245 28.53 -0.90 -34.13
CA PRO A 245 27.52 0.14 -33.96
C PRO A 245 26.58 -0.21 -32.82
N VAL A 246 26.26 0.77 -31.99
CA VAL A 246 25.44 0.59 -30.79
C VAL A 246 24.06 1.20 -31.01
N LEU A 247 23.06 0.34 -31.09
CA LEU A 247 21.66 0.73 -31.28
C LEU A 247 21.04 1.26 -29.98
N TYR A 248 21.50 0.74 -28.83
CA TYR A 248 21.10 1.16 -27.50
C TYR A 248 22.17 0.74 -26.49
N ALA A 249 22.47 1.58 -25.49
CA ALA A 249 23.42 1.23 -24.44
C ALA A 249 23.06 1.79 -23.07
N TRP A 250 23.55 1.11 -22.04
CA TRP A 250 23.51 1.57 -20.66
C TRP A 250 24.68 0.99 -19.85
N GLU A 251 25.00 1.66 -18.76
CA GLU A 251 26.04 1.23 -17.81
C GLU A 251 25.43 0.73 -16.49
N PHE A 252 26.15 -0.15 -15.80
CA PHE A 252 25.85 -0.62 -14.45
C PHE A 252 27.12 -1.14 -13.76
N THR A 253 27.07 -1.33 -12.45
CA THR A 253 28.12 -1.96 -11.63
C THR A 253 27.51 -3.11 -10.84
N THR A 254 28.25 -4.21 -10.75
CA THR A 254 27.90 -5.33 -9.87
C THR A 254 28.25 -5.02 -8.43
N GLY A 255 27.47 -5.59 -7.50
CA GLY A 255 27.77 -5.51 -6.07
C GLY A 255 28.78 -6.56 -5.62
N PRO A 256 29.03 -6.65 -4.30
CA PRO A 256 29.83 -7.73 -3.75
C PRO A 256 29.11 -9.07 -3.98
N GLU A 257 29.87 -10.15 -4.03
CA GLU A 257 29.33 -11.49 -4.28
C GLU A 257 28.21 -11.86 -3.27
N GLY A 258 27.26 -12.67 -3.75
CA GLY A 258 26.10 -13.13 -2.97
C GLY A 258 24.79 -12.45 -3.38
N ASP A 259 23.84 -13.27 -3.83
CA ASP A 259 22.46 -12.89 -4.10
C ASP A 259 21.56 -13.07 -2.85
N PHE A 260 20.27 -12.77 -3.00
CA PHE A 260 19.28 -12.94 -1.94
C PHE A 260 19.29 -14.36 -1.35
N GLU A 261 19.36 -15.39 -2.21
CA GLU A 261 19.37 -16.78 -1.77
C GLU A 261 20.59 -17.09 -0.91
N SER A 262 21.77 -16.66 -1.35
CA SER A 262 23.03 -16.86 -0.64
C SER A 262 22.97 -16.21 0.75
N LEU A 263 22.56 -14.93 0.82
CA LEU A 263 22.47 -14.21 2.09
C LEU A 263 21.46 -14.83 3.06
N VAL A 264 20.34 -15.34 2.54
CA VAL A 264 19.33 -16.00 3.35
C VAL A 264 19.79 -17.39 3.83
N ARG A 265 20.52 -18.14 2.99
CA ARG A 265 21.11 -19.44 3.35
C ARG A 265 22.22 -19.30 4.39
N ASP A 266 22.92 -18.17 4.40
CA ASP A 266 23.96 -17.86 5.39
C ASP A 266 23.38 -17.57 6.78
N LEU A 267 22.09 -17.23 6.88
CA LEU A 267 21.44 -17.00 8.16
C LEU A 267 21.36 -18.29 8.99
N LYS A 268 21.96 -18.25 10.19
CA LYS A 268 21.95 -19.35 11.15
C LYS A 268 20.86 -19.14 12.19
N PRO A 269 19.81 -19.98 12.22
CA PRO A 269 18.83 -19.96 13.29
C PRO A 269 19.47 -20.50 14.57
N GLN A 270 19.40 -19.71 15.64
CA GLN A 270 19.94 -20.12 16.93
C GLN A 270 19.19 -19.45 18.09
N PRO A 271 19.09 -20.11 19.25
CA PRO A 271 18.67 -19.45 20.47
C PRO A 271 19.59 -18.28 20.82
N LEU A 272 19.04 -17.26 21.46
CA LEU A 272 19.82 -16.13 21.94
C LEU A 272 20.82 -16.62 23.01
N PRO A 273 22.12 -16.24 22.96
CA PRO A 273 23.07 -16.63 24.00
C PRO A 273 22.63 -16.11 25.38
N GLU A 274 22.88 -16.89 26.45
CA GLU A 274 22.34 -16.62 27.80
C GLU A 274 22.75 -15.26 28.39
N GLN A 275 23.90 -14.73 27.96
CA GLN A 275 24.43 -13.44 28.44
C GLN A 275 23.77 -12.24 27.75
N VAL A 276 23.19 -12.45 26.57
CA VAL A 276 22.63 -11.40 25.72
C VAL A 276 21.22 -11.00 26.16
N GLY A 277 20.93 -9.71 26.10
CA GLY A 277 19.71 -9.08 26.60
C GLY A 277 19.73 -8.73 28.09
N THR A 278 20.87 -8.94 28.76
CA THR A 278 21.07 -8.60 30.17
C THR A 278 22.31 -7.73 30.38
N ARG A 279 22.25 -6.83 31.37
CA ARG A 279 23.35 -5.96 31.78
C ARG A 279 23.45 -5.99 33.30
N LEU A 280 24.67 -6.01 33.82
CA LEU A 280 24.91 -5.87 35.25
C LEU A 280 24.78 -4.40 35.67
N LEU A 281 23.94 -4.15 36.67
CA LEU A 281 23.78 -2.86 37.32
C LEU A 281 24.44 -2.92 38.70
N ASP A 282 25.52 -2.16 38.86
CA ASP A 282 26.25 -2.04 40.12
C ASP A 282 25.54 -1.03 41.05
N LEU A 283 24.93 -1.56 42.11
CA LEU A 283 24.30 -0.79 43.20
C LEU A 283 25.11 -0.91 44.49
N THR A 284 26.41 -1.23 44.44
CA THR A 284 27.25 -1.28 45.65
C THR A 284 27.46 0.10 46.28
N LYS A 285 27.47 1.15 45.45
CA LYS A 285 27.58 2.56 45.87
C LYS A 285 26.57 3.44 45.12
N PRO A 286 25.26 3.35 45.44
CA PRO A 286 24.22 4.05 44.71
C PRO A 286 24.16 5.58 44.98
N GLY A 287 24.92 6.09 45.95
CA GLY A 287 24.94 7.51 46.32
C GLY A 287 23.73 7.92 47.17
N PHE A 288 23.56 9.23 47.42
CA PHE A 288 22.40 9.82 48.14
C PHE A 288 22.09 9.20 49.53
N GLY A 289 23.08 8.58 50.19
CA GLY A 289 22.87 7.90 51.48
C GLY A 289 22.03 6.62 51.38
N LEU A 290 21.85 6.07 50.17
CA LEU A 290 21.21 4.79 49.94
C LEU A 290 22.14 3.63 50.37
N PRO A 291 21.61 2.57 50.99
CA PRO A 291 22.41 1.39 51.35
C PRO A 291 22.86 0.63 50.10
N SER A 292 23.87 -0.24 50.23
CA SER A 292 24.31 -1.10 49.12
C SER A 292 23.18 -2.04 48.67
N GLY A 293 22.87 -2.02 47.38
CA GLY A 293 21.95 -2.93 46.71
C GLY A 293 22.62 -4.15 46.07
N GLY A 294 23.96 -4.25 46.16
CA GLY A 294 24.74 -5.29 45.47
C GLY A 294 24.80 -5.09 43.95
N VAL A 295 25.08 -6.15 43.20
CA VAL A 295 25.02 -6.14 41.73
C VAL A 295 23.75 -6.87 41.30
N ILE A 296 22.89 -6.21 40.53
CA ILE A 296 21.62 -6.78 40.04
C ILE A 296 21.60 -6.82 38.52
N VAL A 297 20.80 -7.73 37.96
CA VAL A 297 20.62 -7.81 36.51
C VAL A 297 19.51 -6.86 36.05
N MET A 298 19.83 -6.06 35.03
CA MET A 298 18.92 -5.20 34.29
C MET A 298 18.76 -5.74 32.87
N LYS A 299 17.52 -5.79 32.36
CA LYS A 299 17.23 -6.22 30.99
C LYS A 299 17.01 -5.01 30.08
N GLY A 300 17.37 -5.14 28.81
CA GLY A 300 17.15 -4.12 27.80
C GLY A 300 15.69 -3.95 27.37
N ILE A 301 15.48 -3.22 26.28
CA ILE A 301 14.20 -3.05 25.58
C ILE A 301 13.73 -4.39 25.00
N LEU A 302 14.67 -5.16 24.46
CA LEU A 302 14.49 -6.56 24.05
C LEU A 302 15.21 -7.45 25.07
N LYS A 303 14.65 -8.62 25.33
CA LYS A 303 15.14 -9.60 26.30
C LYS A 303 14.96 -11.04 25.78
N PRO A 304 15.67 -12.03 26.35
CA PRO A 304 15.42 -13.44 26.04
C PRO A 304 13.95 -13.81 26.27
N PRO A 305 13.38 -14.74 25.49
CA PRO A 305 12.02 -15.23 25.71
C PRO A 305 11.91 -15.96 27.05
N GLU A 306 11.02 -15.48 27.92
CA GLU A 306 10.79 -16.04 29.25
C GLU A 306 9.34 -16.49 29.44
N PRO A 307 9.08 -17.47 30.32
CA PRO A 307 7.73 -17.80 30.71
C PRO A 307 7.09 -16.60 31.43
N VAL A 308 5.78 -16.44 31.24
CA VAL A 308 4.95 -15.37 31.83
C VAL A 308 5.09 -15.30 33.36
N THR A 309 5.46 -16.41 34.00
CA THR A 309 5.64 -16.57 35.46
C THR A 309 7.01 -16.13 35.98
N ALA A 310 7.97 -15.79 35.11
CA ALA A 310 9.30 -15.35 35.53
C ALA A 310 9.21 -14.01 36.27
N GLN A 311 9.59 -13.99 37.55
CA GLN A 311 9.64 -12.77 38.35
C GLN A 311 11.01 -12.10 38.23
N PRO A 312 11.06 -10.76 38.20
CA PRO A 312 12.33 -10.04 38.28
C PRO A 312 13.08 -10.39 39.56
N GLN A 313 14.41 -10.37 39.50
CA GLN A 313 15.24 -10.43 40.71
C GLN A 313 14.79 -9.31 41.67
N PRO A 314 14.43 -9.62 42.94
CA PRO A 314 13.91 -8.63 43.86
C PRO A 314 15.00 -7.62 44.24
N VAL A 315 14.62 -6.36 44.36
CA VAL A 315 15.50 -5.31 44.89
C VAL A 315 15.56 -5.45 46.42
N PRO A 316 16.72 -5.27 47.07
CA PRO A 316 16.82 -5.35 48.53
C PRO A 316 15.86 -4.38 49.22
N LYS A 317 15.03 -4.89 50.13
CA LYS A 317 14.03 -4.08 50.86
C LYS A 317 14.61 -2.84 51.57
N PRO A 318 15.78 -2.92 52.25
CA PRO A 318 16.38 -1.73 52.86
C PRO A 318 16.70 -0.60 51.86
N LEU A 319 17.05 -0.95 50.62
CA LEU A 319 17.26 0.02 49.55
C LEU A 319 15.92 0.67 49.15
N GLN A 320 14.87 -0.13 48.99
CA GLN A 320 13.53 0.36 48.62
C GLN A 320 12.94 1.27 49.71
N ASP A 321 13.05 0.88 50.98
CA ASP A 321 12.55 1.67 52.12
C ASP A 321 13.26 3.04 52.18
N LYS A 322 14.61 3.05 52.08
CA LYS A 322 15.38 4.30 52.09
C LYS A 322 15.09 5.18 50.86
N LEU A 323 14.84 4.56 49.70
CA LEU A 323 14.45 5.26 48.49
C LEU A 323 13.06 5.89 48.64
N ALA A 324 12.09 5.19 49.24
CA ALA A 324 10.77 5.73 49.56
C ALA A 324 10.88 6.93 50.51
N ASP A 325 11.72 6.87 51.54
CA ASP A 325 11.97 7.99 52.46
C ASP A 325 12.49 9.23 51.72
N ILE A 326 13.47 9.04 50.81
CA ILE A 326 14.05 10.13 50.02
C ILE A 326 12.98 10.75 49.11
N LEU A 327 12.23 9.93 48.36
CA LEU A 327 11.22 10.40 47.43
C LEU A 327 10.06 11.13 48.12
N ASN A 328 9.66 10.68 49.31
CA ASN A 328 8.57 11.28 50.08
C ASN A 328 9.01 12.46 50.94
N SER A 329 10.32 12.76 51.01
CA SER A 329 10.86 13.84 51.85
C SER A 329 10.25 15.23 51.60
N PRO A 330 9.93 15.67 50.36
CA PRO A 330 9.32 16.99 50.14
C PRO A 330 7.91 17.07 50.72
N VAL A 331 7.10 16.02 50.57
CA VAL A 331 5.73 15.95 51.11
C VAL A 331 5.75 15.84 52.63
N ASN A 332 6.73 15.16 53.19
CA ASN A 332 6.92 15.11 54.65
C ASN A 332 7.31 16.48 55.21
N ALA A 333 8.12 17.27 54.49
CA ALA A 333 8.52 18.62 54.88
C ALA A 333 7.39 19.64 54.78
N LEU A 334 6.45 19.49 53.83
CA LEU A 334 5.26 20.35 53.73
C LEU A 334 4.38 20.33 54.99
N ASN A 335 4.48 19.27 55.81
CA ASN A 335 3.76 19.14 57.08
C ASN A 335 4.52 19.75 58.28
N GLN A 336 5.69 20.37 58.04
CA GLN A 336 6.53 21.01 59.07
C GLN A 336 6.46 22.55 58.95
N PRO A 337 6.71 23.31 60.04
CA PRO A 337 6.68 24.77 60.00
C PRO A 337 7.66 25.38 58.98
N VAL A 338 7.22 26.43 58.28
CA VAL A 338 7.83 27.12 57.11
C VAL A 338 9.20 27.79 57.39
N THR A 339 9.82 27.50 58.53
CA THR A 339 11.11 28.08 58.96
C THR A 339 12.34 27.39 58.34
N GLN A 340 12.17 26.34 57.53
CA GLN A 340 13.26 25.59 56.90
C GLN A 340 13.24 25.74 55.38
N ASP A 341 14.41 25.64 54.75
CA ASP A 341 14.56 25.64 53.30
C ASP A 341 13.75 24.50 52.65
N PRO A 342 13.15 24.73 51.47
CA PRO A 342 12.39 23.69 50.78
C PRO A 342 13.30 22.51 50.37
N ILE A 343 12.89 21.29 50.72
CA ILE A 343 13.62 20.07 50.37
C ILE A 343 13.33 19.71 48.92
N VAL A 344 14.39 19.63 48.10
CA VAL A 344 14.33 19.14 46.72
C VAL A 344 14.79 17.68 46.69
N ALA A 345 13.91 16.78 46.29
CA ALA A 345 14.20 15.35 46.11
C ALA A 345 14.11 14.95 44.63
N PRO A 346 14.67 13.79 44.25
CA PRO A 346 14.45 13.22 42.91
C PRO A 346 12.96 13.10 42.59
N PRO A 347 12.55 13.26 41.32
CA PRO A 347 11.14 13.23 40.95
C PRO A 347 10.51 11.86 41.19
N ILE A 348 9.23 11.87 41.56
CA ILE A 348 8.36 10.70 41.50
C ILE A 348 7.74 10.68 40.09
N TYR A 349 8.24 9.79 39.24
CA TYR A 349 7.75 9.67 37.87
C TYR A 349 6.27 9.25 37.86
N GLY A 350 5.47 9.92 37.04
CA GLY A 350 4.04 9.64 36.88
C GLY A 350 3.13 10.18 37.99
N LEU A 351 3.64 10.99 38.93
CA LEU A 351 2.87 11.54 40.05
C LEU A 351 1.64 12.37 39.63
N THR A 352 1.61 12.91 38.42
CA THR A 352 0.48 13.73 37.92
C THR A 352 -0.74 12.92 37.50
N TYR A 353 -0.61 11.61 37.30
CA TYR A 353 -1.67 10.75 36.76
C TYR A 353 -2.68 10.33 37.85
N PRO A 354 -2.33 9.50 38.85
CA PRO A 354 -3.16 9.36 40.05
C PRO A 354 -3.08 10.63 40.91
N PRO A 355 -4.15 10.99 41.64
CA PRO A 355 -4.09 12.00 42.69
C PRO A 355 -3.39 11.43 43.93
N ARG A 356 -2.12 11.04 43.78
CA ARG A 356 -1.25 10.58 44.87
C ARG A 356 -0.10 11.57 45.01
N GLU A 357 0.29 11.85 46.24
CA GLU A 357 1.42 12.75 46.53
C GLU A 357 2.68 11.99 46.94
N ARG A 358 2.57 10.67 47.18
CA ARG A 358 3.65 9.85 47.76
C ARG A 358 3.67 8.42 47.20
N VAL A 359 4.82 7.77 47.31
CA VAL A 359 4.99 6.33 47.09
C VAL A 359 4.69 5.56 48.39
N ASP A 360 4.03 4.41 48.29
CA ASP A 360 3.66 3.58 49.45
C ASP A 360 3.80 2.10 49.14
N MET A 361 4.81 1.45 49.73
CA MET A 361 5.10 0.01 49.56
C MET A 361 4.03 -0.91 50.15
N ASN A 362 3.22 -0.43 51.10
CA ASN A 362 2.21 -1.25 51.78
C ASN A 362 0.82 -1.10 51.15
N ALA A 363 0.69 -0.26 50.11
CA ALA A 363 -0.57 -0.07 49.40
C ALA A 363 -1.02 -1.35 48.68
N SER A 364 -2.23 -1.82 49.00
CA SER A 364 -2.88 -2.95 48.33
C SER A 364 -4.17 -2.49 47.64
N PRO A 365 -4.35 -2.71 46.32
CA PRO A 365 -3.44 -3.39 45.41
C PRO A 365 -2.18 -2.56 45.06
N GLN A 366 -1.10 -3.26 44.76
CA GLN A 366 0.17 -2.66 44.33
C GLN A 366 -0.03 -1.95 42.98
N HIS A 367 0.37 -0.69 42.92
CA HIS A 367 0.20 0.20 41.76
C HIS A 367 1.53 0.38 41.02
N TRP A 368 1.49 0.51 39.68
CA TRP A 368 2.69 0.70 38.84
C TRP A 368 3.60 1.87 39.27
N ILE A 369 3.08 2.86 40.01
CA ILE A 369 3.87 3.99 40.54
C ILE A 369 4.94 3.50 41.52
N ASN A 370 4.58 2.57 42.40
CA ASN A 370 5.50 2.03 43.39
C ASN A 370 6.55 1.18 42.68
N ASP A 371 6.12 0.34 41.74
CA ASP A 371 7.00 -0.48 40.91
C ASP A 371 8.04 0.36 40.17
N LEU A 372 7.60 1.44 39.52
CA LEU A 372 8.45 2.34 38.73
C LEU A 372 9.46 3.10 39.59
N ASN A 373 9.02 3.62 40.73
CA ASN A 373 9.80 4.58 41.50
C ASN A 373 10.69 3.92 42.57
N LEU A 374 10.39 2.70 43.00
CA LEU A 374 11.15 1.99 44.04
C LEU A 374 12.15 0.96 43.48
N ASP A 375 12.14 0.73 42.17
CA ASP A 375 13.13 -0.09 41.49
C ASP A 375 14.10 0.81 40.68
N PRO A 376 15.40 0.81 41.00
CA PRO A 376 16.39 1.57 40.24
C PRO A 376 16.39 1.27 38.73
N ARG A 377 16.09 0.04 38.31
CA ARG A 377 16.07 -0.36 36.89
C ARG A 377 15.01 0.39 36.11
N ASP A 378 13.81 0.52 36.69
CA ASP A 378 12.69 1.20 36.05
C ASP A 378 12.86 2.72 36.10
N ARG A 379 13.48 3.26 37.16
CA ARG A 379 13.88 4.68 37.22
C ARG A 379 14.88 5.05 36.14
N ILE A 380 15.83 4.17 35.80
CA ILE A 380 16.77 4.37 34.70
C ILE A 380 16.02 4.42 33.37
N ALA A 381 15.07 3.52 33.13
CA ALA A 381 14.25 3.56 31.92
C ALA A 381 13.43 4.86 31.82
N ALA A 382 12.82 5.32 32.92
CA ALA A 382 12.10 6.58 32.96
C ALA A 382 13.00 7.81 32.77
N SER A 383 14.24 7.79 33.28
CA SER A 383 15.17 8.90 33.10
C SER A 383 15.62 9.04 31.64
N LEU A 384 15.75 7.94 30.90
CA LEU A 384 16.01 7.98 29.45
C LEU A 384 14.88 8.70 28.70
N GLY A 385 13.62 8.43 29.05
CA GLY A 385 12.47 9.14 28.48
C GLY A 385 12.49 10.63 28.82
N THR A 386 12.80 10.96 30.08
CA THR A 386 12.94 12.34 30.55
C THR A 386 14.01 13.09 29.74
N ARG A 387 15.17 12.46 29.53
CA ARG A 387 16.29 13.04 28.80
C ARG A 387 15.95 13.38 27.34
N ILE A 388 15.16 12.54 26.65
CA ILE A 388 14.72 12.84 25.29
C ILE A 388 13.89 14.14 25.24
N VAL A 389 12.97 14.33 26.19
CA VAL A 389 12.20 15.58 26.23
C VAL A 389 13.10 16.78 26.48
N GLN A 390 14.08 16.65 27.38
CA GLN A 390 15.03 17.73 27.69
C GLN A 390 15.89 18.11 26.49
N GLU A 391 16.39 17.13 25.73
CA GLU A 391 17.20 17.37 24.52
C GLU A 391 16.37 17.99 23.38
N ASP A 392 15.11 17.56 23.22
CA ASP A 392 14.22 17.99 22.13
C ASP A 392 13.21 19.09 22.55
N GLN A 393 13.38 19.70 23.73
CA GLN A 393 12.38 20.54 24.40
C GLN A 393 11.86 21.69 23.51
N GLU A 394 12.75 22.39 22.80
CA GLU A 394 12.37 23.54 21.97
C GLU A 394 11.53 23.12 20.77
N HIS A 395 11.88 21.99 20.15
CA HIS A 395 11.16 21.47 18.99
C HIS A 395 9.79 20.89 19.39
N LEU A 396 9.73 20.16 20.52
CA LEU A 396 8.48 19.63 21.07
C LEU A 396 7.52 20.75 21.47
N MET A 397 8.04 21.82 22.11
CA MET A 397 7.22 22.97 22.49
C MET A 397 6.72 23.75 21.28
N ALA A 398 7.56 23.97 20.26
CA ALA A 398 7.12 24.61 19.01
C ALA A 398 5.97 23.82 18.35
N SER A 399 6.08 22.50 18.29
CA SER A 399 5.04 21.61 17.75
C SER A 399 3.78 21.60 18.62
N ALA A 400 3.91 21.64 19.95
CA ALA A 400 2.77 21.75 20.86
C ALA A 400 1.99 23.06 20.62
N TRP A 401 2.66 24.21 20.54
CA TRP A 401 2.01 25.50 20.32
C TRP A 401 1.27 25.59 18.99
N GLN A 402 1.77 24.95 17.92
CA GLN A 402 1.05 24.85 16.65
C GLN A 402 -0.31 24.13 16.77
N GLN A 403 -0.46 23.23 17.74
CA GLN A 403 -1.70 22.48 17.96
C GLN A 403 -2.73 23.28 18.78
N VAL A 404 -2.30 24.29 19.56
CA VAL A 404 -3.17 25.07 20.47
C VAL A 404 -4.28 25.80 19.72
N ASP A 405 -3.98 26.40 18.57
CA ASP A 405 -4.96 27.17 17.79
C ASP A 405 -6.20 26.36 17.41
N THR A 406 -6.02 25.06 17.15
CA THR A 406 -7.13 24.16 16.81
C THR A 406 -7.95 23.82 18.05
N ILE A 407 -7.27 23.57 19.18
CA ILE A 407 -7.89 23.27 20.48
C ILE A 407 -8.75 24.44 20.96
N GLU A 408 -8.25 25.67 20.84
CA GLU A 408 -8.98 26.86 21.27
C GLU A 408 -10.25 27.09 20.44
N LYS A 409 -10.17 26.89 19.12
CA LYS A 409 -11.33 26.96 18.21
C LYS A 409 -12.37 25.89 18.56
N ASP A 410 -11.94 24.66 18.79
CA ASP A 410 -12.82 23.56 19.18
C ASP A 410 -13.51 23.83 20.52
N ASN A 411 -12.77 24.37 21.51
CA ASN A 411 -13.31 24.77 22.80
C ASN A 411 -14.29 25.95 22.68
N GLU A 412 -14.02 26.92 21.81
CA GLU A 412 -14.96 28.00 21.52
C GLU A 412 -16.25 27.45 20.89
N GLU A 413 -16.13 26.52 19.94
CA GLU A 413 -17.29 25.89 19.32
C GLU A 413 -18.12 25.07 20.32
N ARG A 414 -17.47 24.30 21.20
CA ARG A 414 -18.16 23.58 22.29
C ARG A 414 -18.89 24.51 23.23
N ARG A 415 -18.25 25.59 23.71
CA ARG A 415 -18.91 26.62 24.54
C ARG A 415 -20.13 27.22 23.84
N ARG A 416 -20.05 27.48 22.54
CA ARG A 416 -21.20 27.94 21.74
C ARG A 416 -22.30 26.88 21.66
N ARG A 417 -21.97 25.60 21.50
CA ARG A 417 -22.95 24.49 21.47
C ARG A 417 -23.61 24.29 22.84
N GLN A 418 -22.86 24.36 23.93
CA GLN A 418 -23.39 24.31 25.30
C GLN A 418 -24.37 25.47 25.53
N LEU A 419 -23.95 26.70 25.24
CA LEU A 419 -24.82 27.87 25.34
C LEU A 419 -26.09 27.69 24.50
N ALA A 420 -25.97 27.18 23.27
CA ALA A 420 -27.12 26.91 22.42
C ALA A 420 -28.03 25.80 22.97
N ALA A 421 -27.47 24.76 23.61
CA ALA A 421 -28.25 23.71 24.26
C ALA A 421 -29.01 24.24 25.48
N THR A 422 -28.34 24.94 26.39
CA THR A 422 -28.96 25.54 27.58
C THR A 422 -30.01 26.59 27.19
N THR A 423 -29.71 27.43 26.20
CA THR A 423 -30.68 28.43 25.68
C THR A 423 -31.89 27.74 25.07
N ARG A 424 -31.69 26.67 24.30
CA ARG A 424 -32.78 25.89 23.68
C ARG A 424 -33.66 25.24 24.74
N GLU A 425 -33.07 24.64 25.77
CA GLU A 425 -33.81 24.02 26.88
C GLU A 425 -34.63 25.06 27.65
N ALA A 426 -34.02 26.19 28.01
CA ALA A 426 -34.72 27.30 28.65
C ALA A 426 -35.86 27.86 27.79
N THR A 427 -35.62 28.03 26.48
CA THR A 427 -36.62 28.51 25.52
C THR A 427 -37.75 27.49 25.33
N TRP A 428 -37.43 26.21 25.22
CA TRP A 428 -38.40 25.12 25.11
C TRP A 428 -39.30 25.06 26.34
N GLY A 429 -38.70 25.06 27.54
CA GLY A 429 -39.41 25.06 28.81
C GLY A 429 -40.33 26.26 28.98
N ARG A 430 -39.88 27.47 28.60
CA ARG A 430 -40.63 28.71 28.75
C ARG A 430 -41.71 28.93 27.70
N HIS A 431 -41.45 28.56 26.44
CA HIS A 431 -42.28 28.97 25.31
C HIS A 431 -42.97 27.84 24.56
N VAL A 432 -42.43 26.62 24.56
CA VAL A 432 -42.98 25.52 23.75
C VAL A 432 -43.71 24.49 24.60
N ARG A 433 -43.20 24.18 25.80
CA ARG A 433 -43.82 23.25 26.75
C ARG A 433 -45.23 23.68 27.20
N SER A 434 -45.49 24.99 27.19
CA SER A 434 -46.80 25.56 27.56
C SER A 434 -47.79 25.67 26.39
N ILE A 435 -47.41 25.26 25.17
CA ILE A 435 -48.28 25.28 23.99
C ILE A 435 -49.14 24.01 23.99
N ASP A 436 -50.43 24.16 23.69
CA ASP A 436 -51.39 23.07 23.50
C ASP A 436 -51.13 22.28 22.21
N ASP A 437 -51.62 21.04 22.12
CA ASP A 437 -51.35 20.13 20.99
C ASP A 437 -51.72 20.75 19.62
N ASP A 438 -52.83 21.50 19.57
CA ASP A 438 -53.29 22.23 18.38
C ASP A 438 -52.35 23.39 18.00
N GLY A 439 -51.86 24.13 18.99
CA GLY A 439 -50.88 25.20 18.81
C GLY A 439 -49.54 24.65 18.35
N LEU A 440 -49.12 23.51 18.90
CA LEU A 440 -47.89 22.82 18.54
C LEU A 440 -47.94 22.34 17.08
N LEU A 441 -49.04 21.72 16.66
CA LEU A 441 -49.29 21.32 15.26
C LEU A 441 -49.21 22.52 14.30
N GLN A 442 -49.74 23.67 14.69
CA GLN A 442 -49.68 24.89 13.87
C GLN A 442 -48.28 25.51 13.82
N VAL A 443 -47.55 25.55 14.93
CA VAL A 443 -46.20 26.13 14.99
C VAL A 443 -45.19 25.23 14.27
N THR A 444 -45.34 23.91 14.38
CA THR A 444 -44.41 22.92 13.80
C THR A 444 -44.75 22.53 12.35
N GLY A 445 -45.82 23.07 11.75
CA GLY A 445 -46.36 22.62 10.46
C GLY A 445 -45.36 22.50 9.29
N SER A 446 -44.38 23.41 9.18
CA SER A 446 -43.33 23.34 8.15
C SER A 446 -42.32 22.21 8.37
N SER A 447 -42.17 21.75 9.62
CA SER A 447 -41.27 20.68 10.01
C SER A 447 -41.92 19.30 9.87
N LEU A 448 -43.26 19.21 9.87
CA LEU A 448 -44.00 17.94 9.78
C LEU A 448 -43.75 17.18 8.47
N ALA A 449 -43.34 17.87 7.40
CA ALA A 449 -42.94 17.25 6.14
C ALA A 449 -41.57 16.54 6.22
N LYS A 450 -40.81 16.79 7.29
CA LYS A 450 -39.48 16.21 7.55
C LYS A 450 -39.49 15.17 8.66
N VAL A 451 -40.54 15.12 9.48
CA VAL A 451 -40.69 14.12 10.54
C VAL A 451 -41.31 12.87 9.95
N VAL A 452 -40.61 11.74 10.04
CA VAL A 452 -41.06 10.43 9.55
C VAL A 452 -41.61 9.61 10.71
N VAL A 453 -42.77 9.00 10.51
CA VAL A 453 -43.43 8.11 11.46
C VAL A 453 -43.72 6.79 10.75
N SER A 454 -43.51 5.69 11.46
CA SER A 454 -43.91 4.36 10.99
C SER A 454 -45.40 4.21 11.17
N VAL A 455 -46.12 4.09 10.04
CA VAL A 455 -47.57 3.87 10.02
C VAL A 455 -47.83 2.43 9.59
N LYS A 456 -48.65 1.71 10.35
CA LYS A 456 -49.15 0.40 9.93
C LYS A 456 -50.12 0.56 8.77
N VAL A 457 -49.80 -0.03 7.63
CA VAL A 457 -50.70 -0.14 6.47
C VAL A 457 -50.91 -1.63 6.22
N GLY A 458 -52.03 -2.17 6.69
CA GLY A 458 -52.24 -3.62 6.76
C GLY A 458 -51.35 -4.26 7.83
N GLU A 459 -50.66 -5.36 7.49
CA GLU A 459 -49.70 -6.05 8.39
C GLU A 459 -48.29 -5.46 8.34
N ASN A 460 -48.00 -4.57 7.38
CA ASN A 460 -46.67 -4.01 7.16
C ASN A 460 -46.53 -2.60 7.76
N ASN A 461 -45.36 -2.31 8.34
CA ASN A 461 -44.97 -0.98 8.79
C ASN A 461 -44.35 -0.21 7.62
N VAL A 462 -44.98 0.90 7.22
CA VAL A 462 -44.47 1.79 6.17
C VAL A 462 -44.08 3.12 6.80
N GLN A 463 -42.87 3.59 6.52
CA GLN A 463 -42.43 4.91 6.97
C GLN A 463 -43.03 6.01 6.09
N ARG A 464 -43.75 6.96 6.70
CA ARG A 464 -44.38 8.11 6.03
C ARG A 464 -44.12 9.37 6.83
N THR A 465 -44.12 10.54 6.18
CA THR A 465 -43.96 11.80 6.93
C THR A 465 -45.26 12.18 7.64
N VAL A 466 -45.15 12.91 8.75
CA VAL A 466 -46.32 13.40 9.51
C VAL A 466 -47.17 14.32 8.63
N ALA A 467 -46.56 15.16 7.79
CA ALA A 467 -47.30 15.98 6.83
C ALA A 467 -48.01 15.15 5.76
N TRP A 468 -47.44 14.02 5.32
CA TRP A 468 -48.11 13.10 4.40
C TRP A 468 -49.35 12.49 5.07
N GLN A 469 -49.21 12.05 6.32
CA GLN A 469 -50.32 11.50 7.10
C GLN A 469 -51.42 12.54 7.34
N LEU A 470 -51.05 13.79 7.63
CA LEU A 470 -51.98 14.92 7.74
C LEU A 470 -52.62 15.29 6.40
N SER A 471 -51.87 15.20 5.29
CA SER A 471 -52.40 15.45 3.94
C SER A 471 -53.43 14.43 3.48
N GLY A 472 -53.41 13.23 4.07
CA GLY A 472 -54.43 12.19 3.89
C GLY A 472 -55.52 12.19 4.97
N SER A 473 -55.50 13.13 5.92
CA SER A 473 -56.52 13.26 6.96
C SER A 473 -57.75 14.01 6.46
N GLU A 474 -58.85 13.99 7.23
CA GLU A 474 -60.11 14.69 6.89
C GLU A 474 -59.95 16.22 6.79
N ALA A 475 -58.87 16.79 7.34
CA ALA A 475 -58.60 18.23 7.33
C ALA A 475 -57.14 18.52 6.90
N PRO A 476 -56.76 18.28 5.62
CA PRO A 476 -55.38 18.38 5.14
C PRO A 476 -54.85 19.83 5.12
N GLY A 477 -55.75 20.82 5.27
CA GLY A 477 -55.47 22.25 5.31
C GLY A 477 -55.07 22.81 6.67
N PHE A 478 -55.00 21.99 7.74
CA PHE A 478 -54.70 22.46 9.11
C PHE A 478 -53.34 23.15 9.24
N GLN A 479 -52.41 22.77 8.36
CA GLN A 479 -51.06 23.30 8.23
C GLN A 479 -50.96 24.55 7.34
N SER A 480 -52.04 24.97 6.67
CA SER A 480 -52.02 26.11 5.75
C SER A 480 -51.84 27.44 6.48
N ALA A 481 -51.08 28.35 5.88
CA ALA A 481 -50.83 29.68 6.44
C ALA A 481 -52.13 30.51 6.58
N VAL A 482 -53.12 30.26 5.72
CA VAL A 482 -54.43 30.92 5.73
C VAL A 482 -55.25 30.50 6.95
N LEU A 483 -55.39 29.19 7.19
CA LEU A 483 -56.10 28.68 8.36
C LEU A 483 -55.41 29.09 9.67
N ARG A 484 -54.07 29.11 9.70
CA ARG A 484 -53.28 29.62 10.84
C ARG A 484 -53.54 31.10 11.14
N ARG A 485 -53.88 31.92 10.15
CA ARG A 485 -54.18 33.36 10.32
C ARG A 485 -55.61 33.58 10.82
N VAL A 486 -56.56 32.80 10.32
CA VAL A 486 -57.97 32.83 10.72
C VAL A 486 -58.17 32.26 12.12
N ALA A 487 -57.48 31.17 12.47
CA ALA A 487 -57.63 30.43 13.72
C ALA A 487 -56.84 30.99 14.91
N ARG A 488 -56.21 32.17 14.79
CA ARG A 488 -55.40 32.75 15.88
C ARG A 488 -56.32 33.10 17.06
N PRO A 489 -55.99 32.70 18.30
CA PRO A 489 -56.83 32.98 19.47
C PRO A 489 -57.14 34.47 19.66
N ARG A 490 -56.19 35.35 19.30
CA ARG A 490 -56.32 36.81 19.40
C ARG A 490 -56.55 37.50 18.04
N GLY A 491 -56.93 36.75 17.01
CA GLY A 491 -57.20 37.28 15.66
C GLY A 491 -58.50 38.10 15.58
N PRO A 492 -58.65 38.98 14.58
CA PRO A 492 -59.82 39.86 14.45
C PRO A 492 -61.14 39.10 14.25
N ILE A 493 -61.10 37.90 13.66
CA ILE A 493 -62.29 37.04 13.46
C ILE A 493 -62.74 36.44 14.80
N ASN A 494 -61.84 35.80 15.55
CA ASN A 494 -62.17 35.23 16.86
C ASN A 494 -62.54 36.29 17.91
N ARG A 495 -61.94 37.50 17.86
CA ARG A 495 -62.35 38.62 18.72
C ARG A 495 -63.76 39.14 18.46
N ARG A 496 -64.26 38.98 17.23
CA ARG A 496 -65.61 39.44 16.83
C ARG A 496 -66.66 38.34 16.99
N ALA A 497 -66.27 37.08 16.82
CA ALA A 497 -67.17 35.93 16.89
C ALA A 497 -67.40 35.39 18.32
N LEU A 498 -66.54 35.74 19.29
CA LEU A 498 -66.63 35.29 20.68
C LEU A 498 -67.02 36.45 21.60
N THR A 499 -68.06 36.30 22.42
CA THR A 499 -68.51 37.33 23.38
C THR A 499 -67.52 37.51 24.54
N PRO A 500 -67.48 38.68 25.21
CA PRO A 500 -66.50 38.98 26.26
C PRO A 500 -66.44 37.94 27.40
N ALA A 501 -67.58 37.32 27.75
CA ALA A 501 -67.69 36.29 28.78
C ALA A 501 -66.95 34.97 28.43
N ILE A 502 -66.87 34.62 27.14
CA ILE A 502 -66.17 33.42 26.64
C ILE A 502 -64.66 33.69 26.52
N VAL A 503 -64.29 34.94 26.24
CA VAL A 503 -62.88 35.36 26.10
C VAL A 503 -62.13 35.38 27.45
N GLN A 504 -62.82 35.57 28.59
CA GLN A 504 -62.17 35.55 29.91
C GLN A 504 -62.01 34.16 30.53
N THR A 505 -62.84 33.18 30.18
CA THR A 505 -62.83 31.84 30.79
C THR A 505 -62.22 30.73 29.92
N GLN A 506 -62.05 30.95 28.60
CA GLN A 506 -61.58 29.91 27.68
C GLN A 506 -60.51 30.39 26.68
N ILE A 507 -59.41 30.95 27.19
CA ILE A 507 -58.27 31.34 26.32
C ILE A 507 -57.51 30.10 25.76
N VAL A 508 -57.81 28.88 26.22
CA VAL A 508 -57.00 27.67 25.95
C VAL A 508 -57.62 26.68 24.95
N ALA A 509 -58.87 26.84 24.47
CA ALA A 509 -59.48 25.87 23.54
C ALA A 509 -59.95 26.51 22.22
N ARG A 510 -59.38 26.09 21.08
CA ARG A 510 -59.71 26.64 19.76
C ARG A 510 -60.96 25.94 19.16
N PRO A 511 -62.04 26.68 18.82
CA PRO A 511 -63.32 26.09 18.38
C PRO A 511 -63.36 25.56 16.94
N MET A 512 -62.32 25.72 16.12
CA MET A 512 -62.38 25.31 14.70
C MET A 512 -62.29 23.79 14.47
N MET A 513 -61.63 23.01 15.34
CA MET A 513 -61.59 21.54 15.22
C MET A 513 -62.97 20.91 15.35
N LYS A 514 -63.88 21.52 16.12
CA LYS A 514 -65.29 21.09 16.20
C LYS A 514 -66.09 21.41 14.93
N LEU A 515 -65.67 22.40 14.14
CA LEU A 515 -66.34 22.81 12.91
C LEU A 515 -65.98 21.91 11.71
N PHE A 516 -64.81 21.27 11.73
CA PHE A 516 -64.40 20.33 10.68
C PHE A 516 -65.00 18.92 10.87
N GLN A 517 -65.37 18.55 12.10
CA GLN A 517 -66.08 17.30 12.38
C GLN A 517 -67.53 17.27 11.86
N SER A 518 -68.04 18.39 11.34
CA SER A 518 -69.42 18.50 10.82
C SER A 518 -69.53 18.51 9.28
N LEU A 519 -68.46 18.23 8.53
CA LEU A 519 -68.47 18.26 7.05
C LEU A 519 -68.32 16.86 6.42
N PRO A 520 -69.05 16.51 5.33
CA PRO A 520 -69.01 15.18 4.72
C PRO A 520 -67.86 14.98 3.70
N GLN A 521 -67.41 13.73 3.59
CA GLN A 521 -66.20 13.25 2.88
C GLN A 521 -66.31 13.25 1.33
N VAL A 522 -65.25 13.65 0.61
CA VAL A 522 -65.10 13.47 -0.87
C VAL A 522 -63.68 13.00 -1.23
N ASN A 523 -63.56 11.97 -2.08
CA ASN A 523 -62.30 11.28 -2.46
C ASN A 523 -61.48 11.97 -3.59
N ARG A 524 -60.13 11.83 -3.56
CA ARG A 524 -59.25 12.10 -4.74
C ARG A 524 -57.92 11.29 -4.79
N ILE A 525 -57.36 11.22 -6.01
CA ILE A 525 -56.36 10.30 -6.62
C ILE A 525 -54.90 10.84 -6.60
N VAL A 526 -53.88 9.96 -6.64
CA VAL A 526 -52.41 10.25 -6.62
C VAL A 526 -51.69 9.69 -7.88
N ILE A 527 -50.63 10.36 -8.39
CA ILE A 527 -49.75 9.92 -9.50
C ILE A 527 -48.24 10.12 -9.17
N THR A 528 -47.35 9.25 -9.65
CA THR A 528 -45.87 9.26 -9.53
C THR A 528 -45.14 9.18 -10.89
N PRO A 529 -43.86 9.63 -11.05
CA PRO A 529 -43.12 9.64 -12.34
C PRO A 529 -41.91 8.66 -12.46
N PRO A 530 -41.32 8.44 -13.68
CA PRO A 530 -40.19 7.50 -13.94
C PRO A 530 -38.85 8.14 -14.44
N PRO A 531 -37.72 7.36 -14.59
CA PRO A 531 -36.36 7.84 -14.94
C PRO A 531 -35.85 7.47 -16.37
N ARG A 532 -34.64 7.91 -16.76
CA ARG A 532 -33.99 7.74 -18.11
C ARG A 532 -32.53 7.22 -18.08
N ILE A 533 -32.06 6.64 -19.21
CA ILE A 533 -30.72 6.03 -19.50
C ILE A 533 -30.11 6.60 -20.83
N PHE A 534 -28.78 6.48 -21.05
CA PHE A 534 -28.01 6.87 -22.26
C PHE A 534 -27.08 5.75 -22.82
N VAL A 535 -26.66 5.86 -24.10
CA VAL A 535 -25.85 4.88 -24.89
C VAL A 535 -24.77 5.60 -25.75
N GLY A 536 -23.62 4.95 -26.03
CA GLY A 536 -22.74 5.31 -27.16
C GLY A 536 -21.57 4.33 -27.43
N ARG A 537 -21.32 4.00 -28.71
CA ARG A 537 -20.07 3.38 -29.24
C ARG A 537 -19.90 3.70 -30.74
N MET A 538 -18.66 3.93 -31.18
CA MET A 538 -18.21 3.85 -32.60
C MET A 538 -16.89 3.07 -32.68
N ALA A 539 -16.68 2.37 -33.79
CA ALA A 539 -15.51 1.53 -34.07
C ALA A 539 -14.41 2.29 -34.80
N THR A 540 -13.15 1.90 -34.56
CA THR A 540 -11.92 2.55 -35.05
C THR A 540 -11.13 1.66 -36.02
N ILE A 541 -10.24 2.31 -36.76
CA ILE A 541 -9.35 1.85 -37.85
C ILE A 541 -8.53 0.55 -37.59
N LYS A 542 -8.48 0.07 -36.35
CA LYS A 542 -7.95 -1.24 -35.97
C LYS A 542 -8.71 -2.39 -36.67
N SER A 543 -10.01 -2.23 -36.90
CA SER A 543 -10.86 -3.25 -37.56
C SER A 543 -10.52 -3.51 -39.03
N VAL A 544 -9.69 -2.67 -39.65
CA VAL A 544 -9.29 -2.78 -41.06
C VAL A 544 -8.01 -3.62 -41.20
N SER A 545 -7.18 -3.69 -40.15
CA SER A 545 -5.90 -4.42 -40.17
C SER A 545 -6.05 -5.93 -39.93
N ASP A 546 -7.09 -6.35 -39.23
CA ASP A 546 -7.31 -7.76 -38.84
C ASP A 546 -7.73 -8.67 -40.01
N VAL A 547 -8.11 -8.07 -41.15
CA VAL A 547 -8.54 -8.79 -42.37
C VAL A 547 -7.35 -9.35 -43.17
N ALA A 548 -6.11 -8.90 -42.88
CA ALA A 548 -4.90 -9.25 -43.63
C ALA A 548 -4.21 -10.57 -43.20
N GLY A 549 -4.81 -11.34 -42.30
CA GLY A 549 -4.36 -12.69 -41.98
C GLY A 549 -3.44 -12.79 -40.77
N THR A 550 -3.71 -13.81 -39.95
CA THR A 550 -3.18 -13.99 -38.60
C THR A 550 -1.72 -14.51 -38.55
N PRO A 551 -0.89 -14.17 -37.54
CA PRO A 551 0.42 -14.79 -37.28
C PRO A 551 0.40 -16.32 -37.20
N HIS A 552 1.47 -16.96 -37.67
CA HIS A 552 1.65 -18.41 -37.54
C HIS A 552 2.26 -18.74 -36.16
N ILE A 553 1.44 -19.29 -35.26
CA ILE A 553 1.89 -19.87 -33.98
C ILE A 553 1.51 -21.34 -34.01
N ASP A 554 2.51 -22.22 -33.94
CA ASP A 554 2.30 -23.67 -33.97
C ASP A 554 1.84 -24.17 -32.59
N GLN A 555 0.71 -24.89 -32.63
CA GLN A 555 -0.07 -25.26 -31.46
C GLN A 555 0.58 -26.33 -30.58
N ALA A 556 1.48 -27.14 -31.13
CA ALA A 556 2.14 -28.21 -30.39
C ALA A 556 3.34 -27.72 -29.56
N ARG A 557 3.73 -26.45 -29.72
CA ARG A 557 5.06 -25.93 -29.31
C ARG A 557 5.00 -24.82 -28.28
N LEU A 558 3.79 -24.45 -27.85
CA LEU A 558 3.64 -23.81 -26.55
C LEU A 558 4.05 -24.81 -25.48
N VAL A 559 4.99 -24.43 -24.63
CA VAL A 559 5.34 -25.23 -23.46
C VAL A 559 4.32 -24.89 -22.36
N PRO A 560 3.29 -25.72 -22.09
CA PRO A 560 2.27 -25.39 -21.12
C PRO A 560 2.89 -25.30 -19.73
N SER A 561 2.67 -24.17 -19.09
CA SER A 561 3.08 -23.91 -17.73
C SER A 561 2.03 -24.45 -16.76
N ASN A 562 2.17 -25.71 -16.31
CA ASN A 562 1.41 -26.22 -15.17
C ASN A 562 2.05 -25.77 -13.86
N PHE A 563 2.13 -24.46 -13.60
CA PHE A 563 2.46 -23.95 -12.27
C PHE A 563 1.70 -22.67 -11.92
N THR A 564 0.85 -22.85 -10.93
CA THR A 564 0.02 -21.87 -10.23
C THR A 564 0.92 -21.15 -9.22
N THR A 565 1.62 -20.08 -9.61
CA THR A 565 2.18 -19.14 -8.61
C THR A 565 1.07 -18.16 -8.25
N THR A 566 0.54 -18.27 -7.03
CA THR A 566 -0.38 -17.27 -6.48
C THR A 566 0.42 -15.98 -6.25
N VAL A 567 0.33 -15.07 -7.21
CA VAL A 567 0.80 -13.69 -7.07
C VAL A 567 -0.46 -12.84 -6.97
N PRO A 568 -0.69 -12.13 -5.84
CA PRO A 568 -1.76 -11.15 -5.79
C PRO A 568 -1.50 -10.07 -6.86
N PRO A 569 -2.53 -9.52 -7.51
CA PRO A 569 -2.34 -8.53 -8.57
C PRO A 569 -1.50 -7.35 -8.05
N PRO A 570 -0.57 -6.81 -8.85
CA PRO A 570 0.06 -5.55 -8.50
C PRO A 570 -1.05 -4.52 -8.35
N ILE A 571 -1.10 -3.85 -7.19
CA ILE A 571 -1.85 -2.62 -7.06
C ILE A 571 -1.14 -1.63 -7.99
N PHE A 572 -1.65 -1.45 -9.19
CA PHE A 572 -1.29 -0.33 -10.06
C PHE A 572 -1.73 0.94 -9.34
N THR A 573 -0.84 1.48 -8.52
CA THR A 573 -0.87 2.91 -8.21
C THR A 573 -0.18 3.62 -9.37
N PRO A 574 -0.81 4.62 -10.01
CA PRO A 574 -0.11 5.45 -10.97
C PRO A 574 1.11 6.07 -10.26
N PRO A 575 2.25 6.27 -10.97
CA PRO A 575 3.43 6.85 -10.36
C PRO A 575 3.08 8.24 -9.80
N VAL A 576 3.08 8.35 -8.47
CA VAL A 576 3.16 9.64 -7.81
C VAL A 576 4.54 10.18 -8.17
N ARG A 577 4.58 11.23 -9.00
CA ARG A 577 5.81 11.98 -9.25
C ARG A 577 6.42 12.34 -7.90
N PRO A 578 7.70 12.02 -7.62
CA PRO A 578 8.38 12.61 -6.49
C PRO A 578 8.39 14.12 -6.71
N SER A 579 7.65 14.85 -5.89
CA SER A 579 7.77 16.29 -5.77
C SER A 579 9.12 16.56 -5.12
N VAL A 580 10.15 16.73 -5.94
CA VAL A 580 11.36 17.43 -5.52
C VAL A 580 10.94 18.88 -5.28
N LEU A 581 10.70 19.24 -4.03
CA LEU A 581 10.71 20.62 -3.56
C LEU A 581 11.84 20.76 -2.55
N ARG A 582 13.06 20.96 -3.07
CA ARG A 582 13.97 21.91 -2.45
C ARG A 582 13.53 23.29 -2.93
N SER A 583 13.06 24.14 -2.03
CA SER A 583 13.06 25.58 -2.27
C SER A 583 13.12 26.30 -0.93
N GLU A 584 14.23 27.02 -0.76
CA GLU A 584 14.44 28.10 0.19
C GLU A 584 13.18 28.97 0.32
N ILE A 585 12.68 29.18 1.54
CA ILE A 585 11.61 30.13 1.82
C ILE A 585 12.25 31.43 2.29
N LYS A 586 12.22 32.46 1.43
CA LYS A 586 12.29 33.86 1.87
C LYS A 586 10.90 34.29 2.36
N PRO A 587 10.80 35.09 3.45
CA PRO A 587 9.53 35.44 4.06
C PRO A 587 8.77 36.49 3.24
N LEU A 588 7.55 36.14 2.82
CA LEU A 588 6.54 37.10 2.33
C LEU A 588 5.68 37.54 3.52
N VAL A 589 5.82 38.80 3.88
CA VAL A 589 5.00 39.50 4.89
C VAL A 589 3.61 39.73 4.32
N PHE A 590 2.58 39.15 4.94
CA PHE A 590 1.17 39.48 4.68
C PHE A 590 0.56 40.11 5.94
N THR A 591 0.28 41.41 5.86
CA THR A 591 -0.56 42.14 6.82
C THR A 591 -2.04 41.90 6.51
N PRO A 592 -2.90 41.59 7.50
CA PRO A 592 -4.32 41.41 7.29
C PRO A 592 -5.06 42.75 7.30
N THR A 593 -5.85 43.04 6.26
CA THR A 593 -6.82 44.14 6.30
C THR A 593 -8.21 43.60 5.97
N VAL A 594 -9.07 43.53 6.97
CA VAL A 594 -10.49 43.21 6.86
C VAL A 594 -11.25 44.50 6.50
N ARG A 595 -12.06 44.49 5.43
CA ARG A 595 -13.19 45.43 5.28
C ARG A 595 -14.41 44.75 4.62
N PRO A 596 -15.63 45.04 5.10
CA PRO A 596 -16.87 44.41 4.65
C PRO A 596 -17.44 45.03 3.36
N SER A 597 -18.11 44.20 2.56
CA SER A 597 -18.76 44.59 1.31
C SER A 597 -20.06 45.37 1.57
N VAL A 598 -20.04 46.67 1.26
CA VAL A 598 -21.23 47.52 1.14
C VAL A 598 -21.65 47.56 -0.33
N LEU A 599 -22.91 47.22 -0.60
CA LEU A 599 -23.57 47.37 -1.89
C LEU A 599 -23.66 48.85 -2.27
N THR A 600 -23.12 49.23 -3.43
CA THR A 600 -23.35 50.57 -4.02
C THR A 600 -23.66 50.41 -5.51
N ILE A 601 -24.86 50.87 -5.88
CA ILE A 601 -25.34 50.99 -7.25
C ILE A 601 -24.68 52.24 -7.86
N ARG A 602 -24.08 52.13 -9.05
CA ARG A 602 -23.77 53.28 -9.91
C ARG A 602 -24.07 52.95 -11.37
N GLU A 603 -25.03 53.68 -11.92
CA GLU A 603 -25.29 53.84 -13.35
C GLU A 603 -24.13 54.56 -14.03
N THR A 604 -23.83 54.14 -15.25
CA THR A 604 -23.55 55.03 -16.39
C THR A 604 -23.57 54.16 -17.63
N GLN A 605 -24.48 54.43 -18.57
CA GLN A 605 -24.15 54.79 -19.96
C GLN A 605 -25.43 55.26 -20.65
N GLY A 606 -25.45 56.54 -21.02
CA GLY A 606 -26.47 57.10 -21.89
C GLY A 606 -25.80 58.01 -22.92
N GLN A 607 -25.80 57.58 -24.19
CA GLN A 607 -26.03 58.43 -25.36
C GLN A 607 -26.74 57.59 -26.45
N SER A 608 -27.92 58.06 -26.84
CA SER A 608 -28.84 57.62 -27.91
C SER A 608 -28.52 58.38 -29.22
N PHE A 609 -28.96 58.00 -30.43
CA PHE A 609 -30.31 58.13 -31.06
C PHE A 609 -30.44 57.12 -32.24
N ARG A 610 -31.61 56.55 -32.60
CA ARG A 610 -32.84 57.19 -33.13
C ARG A 610 -34.08 56.26 -33.03
N ALA A 611 -35.25 56.84 -32.76
CA ALA A 611 -36.62 56.27 -32.88
C ALA A 611 -37.07 56.26 -34.37
N VAL A 612 -38.13 55.58 -34.84
CA VAL A 612 -39.59 55.57 -34.50
C VAL A 612 -40.18 54.27 -35.12
N ASP A 613 -41.08 53.50 -34.50
CA ASP A 613 -42.54 53.69 -34.61
C ASP A 613 -43.33 52.90 -33.54
N ASP A 614 -44.26 53.65 -32.94
CA ASP A 614 -45.62 53.34 -32.50
C ASP A 614 -45.94 52.12 -31.61
N GLY A 615 -46.31 52.47 -30.37
CA GLY A 615 -47.64 52.12 -29.88
C GLY A 615 -47.77 50.98 -28.86
N GLY A 616 -48.14 51.34 -27.63
CA GLY A 616 -49.19 50.59 -26.91
C GLY A 616 -48.78 49.44 -25.98
N LEU A 617 -48.95 49.69 -24.69
CA LEU A 617 -49.08 48.77 -23.54
C LEU A 617 -49.82 47.43 -23.81
N ARG A 618 -49.23 46.30 -23.35
CA ARG A 618 -49.86 45.21 -22.54
C ARG A 618 -48.90 44.01 -22.30
N GLU A 619 -48.70 43.62 -21.03
CA GLU A 619 -48.14 42.33 -20.55
C GLU A 619 -49.07 41.12 -20.90
N PRO A 620 -48.76 39.81 -20.62
CA PRO A 620 -47.51 39.02 -20.50
C PRO A 620 -47.57 37.66 -21.27
N THR A 621 -46.64 37.31 -22.18
CA THR A 621 -46.81 36.11 -23.06
C THR A 621 -45.91 34.89 -22.80
N LEU A 622 -44.80 34.99 -22.06
CA LEU A 622 -43.88 33.84 -21.91
C LEU A 622 -44.36 32.71 -20.99
N MET A 623 -45.22 32.99 -20.01
CA MET A 623 -45.74 31.96 -19.09
C MET A 623 -46.95 31.18 -19.63
N THR A 624 -47.67 31.76 -20.59
CA THR A 624 -48.83 31.11 -21.24
C THR A 624 -48.36 30.19 -22.37
N GLU A 625 -47.35 30.61 -23.13
CA GLU A 625 -46.71 29.79 -24.17
C GLU A 625 -45.94 28.60 -23.59
N PHE A 626 -45.26 28.76 -22.45
CA PHE A 626 -44.63 27.65 -21.74
C PHE A 626 -45.66 26.62 -21.23
N ARG A 627 -46.82 27.08 -20.73
CA ARG A 627 -47.89 26.18 -20.27
C ARG A 627 -48.61 25.47 -21.42
N GLN A 628 -48.79 26.13 -22.57
CA GLN A 628 -49.35 25.50 -23.77
C GLN A 628 -48.36 24.49 -24.41
N ALA A 629 -47.06 24.80 -24.44
CA ALA A 629 -46.03 23.87 -24.93
C ALA A 629 -45.88 22.64 -24.02
N ALA A 630 -45.96 22.80 -22.70
CA ALA A 630 -45.97 21.70 -21.73
C ALA A 630 -47.24 20.83 -21.85
N SER A 631 -48.40 21.46 -22.09
CA SER A 631 -49.68 20.77 -22.31
C SER A 631 -49.71 19.95 -23.62
N ALA A 632 -49.06 20.44 -24.68
CA ALA A 632 -48.99 19.76 -25.98
C ALA A 632 -47.99 18.58 -26.02
N HIS A 633 -47.02 18.58 -25.10
CA HIS A 633 -46.05 17.48 -24.95
C HIS A 633 -46.59 16.35 -24.06
N LEU A 634 -47.38 16.69 -23.02
CA LEU A 634 -48.02 15.73 -22.12
C LEU A 634 -49.20 14.97 -22.74
N SER A 635 -49.91 15.56 -23.71
CA SER A 635 -51.02 14.91 -24.43
C SER A 635 -50.57 13.84 -25.44
N LYS A 636 -49.26 13.73 -25.74
CA LYS A 636 -48.69 12.71 -26.64
C LYS A 636 -48.24 11.41 -25.93
N LEU A 637 -48.30 11.35 -24.60
CA LEU A 637 -47.72 10.25 -23.80
C LEU A 637 -48.75 9.32 -23.13
N VAL A 638 -50.02 9.34 -23.55
CA VAL A 638 -51.04 8.39 -23.06
C VAL A 638 -51.69 7.63 -24.22
N ARG A 639 -51.26 6.37 -24.40
CA ARG A 639 -52.04 5.34 -25.10
C ARG A 639 -52.79 4.50 -24.07
N ILE A 640 -54.08 4.31 -24.32
CA ILE A 640 -55.03 3.50 -23.56
C ILE A 640 -54.78 2.02 -23.88
N GLY A 641 -54.78 1.17 -22.85
CA GLY A 641 -54.71 -0.30 -22.96
C GLY A 641 -55.25 -0.99 -21.70
N GLU A 642 -56.54 -1.33 -21.77
CA GLU A 642 -57.24 -2.46 -21.14
C GLU A 642 -57.48 -2.58 -19.62
N THR A 643 -58.64 -3.19 -19.36
CA THR A 643 -59.50 -3.22 -18.17
C THR A 643 -59.09 -4.23 -17.10
N GLY A 644 -59.17 -3.83 -15.82
CA GLY A 644 -59.23 -4.74 -14.68
C GLY A 644 -59.97 -4.11 -13.50
N LYS A 645 -61.27 -4.40 -13.35
CA LYS A 645 -62.08 -4.00 -12.20
C LYS A 645 -61.62 -4.76 -10.94
N VAL A 646 -61.37 -4.05 -9.84
CA VAL A 646 -61.48 -4.63 -8.50
C VAL A 646 -62.32 -3.69 -7.63
N VAL A 647 -63.45 -4.22 -7.15
CA VAL A 647 -64.38 -3.58 -6.22
C VAL A 647 -63.99 -4.00 -4.81
N PHE A 648 -63.87 -3.06 -3.86
CA PHE A 648 -63.77 -3.38 -2.43
C PHE A 648 -64.86 -2.68 -1.60
N ARG A 649 -65.48 -3.48 -0.73
CA ARG A 649 -66.57 -3.17 0.22
C ARG A 649 -66.14 -2.14 1.26
N VAL A 650 -67.09 -1.27 1.62
CA VAL A 650 -67.06 -0.41 2.82
C VAL A 650 -67.24 -1.27 4.07
N PRO A 651 -66.32 -1.24 5.07
CA PRO A 651 -66.58 -1.76 6.40
C PRO A 651 -67.26 -0.70 7.27
N ASP A 652 -68.19 -1.18 8.09
CA ASP A 652 -69.08 -0.48 9.00
C ASP A 652 -68.40 0.52 9.96
N LEU A 653 -69.02 1.71 10.11
CA LEU A 653 -68.57 2.86 10.92
C LEU A 653 -68.51 2.56 12.44
N GLY A 654 -69.12 1.45 12.90
CA GLY A 654 -69.02 1.01 14.29
C GLY A 654 -67.61 0.60 14.73
N SER A 655 -66.74 0.19 13.80
CA SER A 655 -65.39 -0.31 14.14
C SER A 655 -64.33 0.78 14.37
N LEU A 656 -64.63 2.05 14.06
CA LEU A 656 -63.70 3.18 14.20
C LEU A 656 -63.69 3.79 15.62
N LYS A 657 -64.77 3.63 16.40
CA LYS A 657 -64.84 4.14 17.78
C LYS A 657 -63.92 3.39 18.76
N GLY A 658 -63.58 2.13 18.47
CA GLY A 658 -62.65 1.34 19.27
C GLY A 658 -61.17 1.65 19.05
N ARG A 659 -60.81 2.33 17.95
CA ARG A 659 -59.42 2.64 17.58
C ARG A 659 -58.91 4.01 18.05
N LEU A 660 -59.77 4.79 18.71
CA LEU A 660 -59.44 6.10 19.27
C LEU A 660 -59.43 6.08 20.81
N GLN A 661 -59.00 4.99 21.43
CA GLN A 661 -58.57 5.03 22.83
C GLN A 661 -57.07 5.39 22.88
N PRO A 662 -56.65 6.44 23.63
CA PRO A 662 -55.26 6.86 23.73
C PRO A 662 -54.51 5.99 24.74
N LYS A 663 -54.51 4.66 24.54
CA LYS A 663 -53.62 3.74 25.25
C LYS A 663 -52.87 2.93 24.22
N GLN A 664 -51.55 3.10 24.22
CA GLN A 664 -50.55 2.52 23.32
C GLN A 664 -50.32 3.26 21.99
N VAL A 665 -49.93 4.53 22.06
CA VAL A 665 -48.87 5.00 21.16
C VAL A 665 -47.55 4.65 21.85
N SER A 666 -46.96 3.51 21.49
CA SER A 666 -45.57 3.23 21.80
C SER A 666 -44.72 4.20 20.98
N ILE A 667 -44.33 5.29 21.64
CA ILE A 667 -43.29 6.19 21.15
C ILE A 667 -42.06 5.32 20.87
N ILE A 668 -41.60 5.32 19.62
CA ILE A 668 -40.36 4.67 19.20
C ILE A 668 -39.26 5.01 20.22
N PRO A 669 -38.49 4.04 20.75
CA PRO A 669 -37.51 4.27 21.82
C PRO A 669 -36.48 5.39 21.53
N GLY A 670 -36.32 5.80 20.28
CA GLY A 670 -35.37 6.85 19.86
C GLY A 670 -35.77 8.30 20.18
N LEU A 671 -37.00 8.58 20.64
CA LEU A 671 -37.40 9.95 21.04
C LEU A 671 -37.55 10.14 22.56
N ARG A 672 -37.43 9.06 23.36
CA ARG A 672 -37.40 9.14 24.83
C ARG A 672 -35.99 9.36 25.39
N GLY A 673 -34.95 9.16 24.58
CA GLY A 673 -33.56 9.42 24.98
C GLY A 673 -33.14 10.90 25.02
N LEU A 674 -34.08 11.83 24.81
CA LEU A 674 -33.84 13.28 24.95
C LEU A 674 -34.34 13.86 26.27
N ASN A 675 -35.00 13.07 27.11
CA ASN A 675 -35.25 13.45 28.49
C ASN A 675 -34.15 12.81 29.35
N GLU A 676 -33.39 13.65 30.06
CA GLU A 676 -32.30 13.26 30.97
C GLU A 676 -31.02 12.72 30.32
N ALA A 677 -30.70 13.13 29.10
CA ALA A 677 -29.29 13.48 28.89
C ALA A 677 -29.07 14.72 29.76
N ALA A 678 -28.68 14.50 31.02
CA ALA A 678 -28.09 15.55 31.83
C ALA A 678 -27.21 16.37 30.90
N VAL A 679 -27.32 17.70 30.96
CA VAL A 679 -26.18 18.54 30.61
C VAL A 679 -25.07 18.04 31.52
N GLN A 680 -24.38 16.97 31.10
CA GLN A 680 -23.10 16.60 31.67
C GLN A 680 -22.32 17.88 31.47
N ASP A 681 -21.79 18.43 32.56
CA ASP A 681 -20.80 19.48 32.50
C ASP A 681 -19.78 19.02 31.47
N GLU A 682 -19.89 19.53 30.26
CA GLU A 682 -18.89 19.36 29.23
C GLU A 682 -17.76 20.26 29.70
N GLU A 683 -16.99 19.76 30.68
CA GLU A 683 -15.78 20.38 31.17
C GLU A 683 -14.95 20.84 29.96
N GLN A 684 -14.30 21.99 30.12
CA GLN A 684 -13.39 22.53 29.11
C GLN A 684 -12.50 21.40 28.60
N VAL A 685 -12.35 21.27 27.27
CA VAL A 685 -11.41 20.28 26.74
C VAL A 685 -10.03 20.76 27.13
N VAL A 686 -9.45 20.11 28.12
CA VAL A 686 -8.03 20.23 28.38
C VAL A 686 -7.34 19.32 27.38
N ALA A 687 -7.33 19.75 26.11
CA ALA A 687 -6.65 19.01 25.07
C ALA A 687 -5.15 19.20 25.29
N HIS A 688 -4.47 18.07 25.41
CA HIS A 688 -3.03 18.00 25.46
C HIS A 688 -2.48 17.85 24.04
N PRO A 689 -1.27 18.35 23.76
CA PRO A 689 -0.63 18.13 22.46
C PRO A 689 -0.42 16.62 22.25
N GLN A 690 -0.54 16.20 21.00
CA GLN A 690 -0.31 14.81 20.61
C GLN A 690 0.89 14.72 19.69
N PHE A 691 1.79 13.79 20.00
CA PHE A 691 2.97 13.51 19.20
C PHE A 691 2.84 12.11 18.58
N PRO A 692 2.56 12.00 17.27
CA PRO A 692 2.36 10.72 16.60
C PRO A 692 3.69 10.02 16.23
N ALA A 693 4.84 10.62 16.54
CA ALA A 693 6.14 10.02 16.28
C ALA A 693 6.38 8.79 17.19
N PRO A 694 6.89 7.67 16.64
CA PRO A 694 7.27 6.52 17.44
C PRO A 694 8.54 6.80 18.23
N MET A 695 8.52 6.54 19.53
CA MET A 695 9.63 6.88 20.43
C MET A 695 10.77 5.86 20.45
N SER A 696 10.59 4.68 19.85
CA SER A 696 11.62 3.66 19.76
C SER A 696 12.85 4.11 18.97
N GLU A 697 12.65 4.88 17.89
CA GLU A 697 13.73 5.36 17.03
C GLU A 697 14.62 6.38 17.77
N ARG A 698 14.01 7.38 18.41
CA ARG A 698 14.74 8.37 19.23
C ARG A 698 15.46 7.73 20.42
N LEU A 699 14.87 6.71 21.04
CA LEU A 699 15.54 5.97 22.12
C LEU A 699 16.76 5.18 21.61
N MET A 700 16.68 4.56 20.43
CA MET A 700 17.82 3.84 19.82
C MET A 700 18.94 4.79 19.40
N GLU A 701 18.62 6.03 19.04
CA GLU A 701 19.62 7.07 18.77
C GLU A 701 20.31 7.56 20.05
N LEU A 702 19.56 7.72 21.15
CA LEU A 702 20.10 8.21 22.43
C LEU A 702 20.92 7.14 23.17
N ALA A 703 20.41 5.91 23.23
CA ALA A 703 20.94 4.86 24.09
C ALA A 703 20.86 3.47 23.41
N PRO A 704 21.57 3.26 22.29
CA PRO A 704 21.53 2.01 21.52
C PRO A 704 21.90 0.77 22.34
N GLU A 705 22.74 0.94 23.37
CA GLU A 705 23.18 -0.13 24.27
C GLU A 705 22.04 -0.76 25.09
N PHE A 706 20.89 -0.09 25.21
CA PHE A 706 19.72 -0.62 25.90
C PHE A 706 18.78 -1.41 24.99
N LEU A 707 18.96 -1.40 23.66
CA LEU A 707 18.10 -2.19 22.77
C LEU A 707 18.15 -3.67 23.12
N LEU A 708 19.35 -4.24 23.08
CA LEU A 708 19.64 -5.61 23.48
C LEU A 708 21.07 -5.62 24.00
N PRO A 709 21.30 -5.46 25.32
CA PRO A 709 22.64 -5.50 25.89
C PRO A 709 23.41 -6.77 25.48
N GLY A 710 24.67 -6.67 25.06
CA GLY A 710 25.41 -7.82 24.53
C GLY A 710 25.06 -8.17 23.07
N LEU A 711 24.40 -7.28 22.33
CA LEU A 711 24.13 -7.47 20.89
C LEU A 711 25.42 -7.74 20.10
N GLU A 712 26.54 -7.18 20.54
CA GLU A 712 27.87 -7.42 20.00
C GLU A 712 28.27 -8.92 19.99
N ASP A 713 27.83 -9.68 21.00
CA ASP A 713 28.11 -11.11 21.16
C ASP A 713 27.22 -12.00 20.27
N VAL A 714 26.17 -11.45 19.67
CA VAL A 714 25.32 -12.16 18.71
C VAL A 714 26.09 -12.34 17.40
N PRO A 715 26.44 -13.56 16.96
CA PRO A 715 27.22 -13.74 15.72
C PRO A 715 26.59 -13.05 14.49
N PRO A 716 27.40 -12.54 13.54
CA PRO A 716 26.89 -12.10 12.24
C PRO A 716 26.13 -13.21 11.51
N ASN A 717 25.20 -12.84 10.62
CA ASN A 717 24.33 -13.76 9.87
C ASN A 717 23.54 -14.70 10.79
N SER A 718 22.93 -14.15 11.83
CA SER A 718 22.10 -14.91 12.76
C SER A 718 20.66 -14.44 12.76
N VAL A 719 19.77 -15.38 13.08
CA VAL A 719 18.36 -15.12 13.26
C VAL A 719 17.88 -15.78 14.54
N THR A 720 17.20 -15.00 15.37
CA THR A 720 16.78 -15.43 16.71
C THR A 720 15.46 -14.78 17.11
N LEU A 721 14.83 -15.30 18.15
CA LEU A 721 13.58 -14.79 18.69
C LEU A 721 13.82 -14.20 20.07
N VAL A 722 13.36 -12.96 20.26
CA VAL A 722 13.43 -12.21 21.51
C VAL A 722 12.04 -11.71 21.91
N GLN A 723 11.90 -11.20 23.12
CA GLN A 723 10.67 -10.60 23.62
C GLN A 723 10.89 -9.12 23.96
N PRO A 724 9.90 -8.26 23.78
CA PRO A 724 9.95 -6.90 24.29
C PRO A 724 9.81 -6.90 25.81
N ASN A 725 10.59 -6.05 26.46
CA ASN A 725 10.49 -5.80 27.88
C ASN A 725 9.44 -4.72 28.14
N SER A 726 8.17 -5.12 28.24
CA SER A 726 7.05 -4.19 28.48
C SER A 726 7.25 -3.33 29.72
N ARG A 727 7.89 -3.86 30.77
CA ARG A 727 8.17 -3.10 32.00
C ARG A 727 9.12 -1.92 31.73
N PHE A 728 10.20 -2.15 30.98
CA PHE A 728 11.12 -1.09 30.56
C PHE A 728 10.41 -0.07 29.65
N ILE A 729 9.63 -0.55 28.68
CA ILE A 729 8.91 0.32 27.72
C ILE A 729 7.89 1.20 28.45
N GLU A 730 7.08 0.64 29.36
CA GLU A 730 6.13 1.41 30.17
C GLU A 730 6.83 2.45 31.04
N ALA A 731 7.92 2.07 31.72
CA ALA A 731 8.70 2.99 32.55
C ALA A 731 9.25 4.17 31.74
N PHE A 732 9.84 3.87 30.57
CA PHE A 732 10.33 4.86 29.62
C PHE A 732 9.21 5.81 29.14
N MET A 733 8.06 5.27 28.73
CA MET A 733 6.93 6.07 28.25
C MET A 733 6.35 6.94 29.37
N ILE A 734 6.32 6.48 30.62
CA ILE A 734 5.88 7.28 31.77
C ILE A 734 6.86 8.43 32.01
N GLY A 735 8.17 8.17 32.02
CA GLY A 735 9.19 9.22 32.20
C GLY A 735 9.13 10.30 31.12
N LEU A 736 9.01 9.88 29.87
CA LEU A 736 8.84 10.78 28.71
C LEU A 736 7.60 11.67 28.85
N ASN A 737 6.44 11.10 29.18
CA ASN A 737 5.23 11.89 29.34
C ASN A 737 5.25 12.76 30.62
N HIS A 738 5.89 12.30 31.69
CA HIS A 738 6.06 13.05 32.93
C HIS A 738 6.86 14.33 32.68
N GLU A 739 7.98 14.24 31.97
CA GLU A 739 8.81 15.41 31.69
C GLU A 739 8.12 16.38 30.74
N MET A 740 7.44 15.88 29.70
CA MET A 740 6.66 16.74 28.82
C MET A 740 5.56 17.50 29.59
N GLY A 741 4.88 16.84 30.54
CA GLY A 741 3.91 17.51 31.39
C GLY A 741 4.52 18.59 32.30
N ARG A 742 5.77 18.42 32.73
CA ARG A 742 6.52 19.43 33.49
C ARG A 742 6.91 20.62 32.61
N GLU A 743 7.43 20.37 31.41
CA GLU A 743 7.80 21.41 30.45
C GLU A 743 6.59 22.23 30.00
N LEU A 744 5.48 21.57 29.69
CA LEU A 744 4.23 22.26 29.34
C LEU A 744 3.77 23.19 30.46
N LEU A 745 3.83 22.74 31.72
CA LEU A 745 3.49 23.57 32.86
C LEU A 745 4.45 24.75 33.02
N TRP A 746 5.76 24.49 32.91
CA TRP A 746 6.80 25.52 33.02
C TRP A 746 6.64 26.61 31.96
N ARG A 747 6.21 26.23 30.75
CA ARG A 747 5.96 27.14 29.63
C ARG A 747 4.54 27.70 29.59
N GLU A 748 3.77 27.54 30.67
CA GLU A 748 2.39 28.02 30.81
C GLU A 748 1.43 27.52 29.70
N TYR A 749 1.70 26.35 29.13
CA TYR A 749 0.81 25.73 28.16
C TYR A 749 -0.50 25.31 28.85
N PRO A 750 -1.68 25.53 28.23
CA PRO A 750 -2.98 25.21 28.82
C PRO A 750 -3.21 23.68 28.89
N THR A 751 -2.74 23.03 29.96
CA THR A 751 -2.93 21.58 30.20
C THR A 751 -3.14 21.24 31.68
N ASP A 752 -3.83 20.14 31.96
CA ASP A 752 -4.08 19.59 33.29
C ASP A 752 -2.97 18.62 33.75
N ARG A 753 -1.95 18.42 32.90
CA ARG A 753 -0.82 17.51 33.08
C ARG A 753 -1.19 16.02 33.15
N ARG A 754 -2.44 15.67 32.87
CA ARG A 754 -2.95 14.27 32.87
C ARG A 754 -3.00 13.67 31.46
N GLY A 755 -2.62 14.46 30.46
CA GLY A 755 -2.48 14.03 29.08
C GLY A 755 -1.44 12.91 28.90
N SER A 756 -1.68 12.06 27.91
CA SER A 756 -0.67 11.13 27.39
C SER A 756 -0.23 11.65 26.03
N TYR A 757 0.76 12.53 26.06
CA TYR A 757 1.30 13.26 24.90
C TYR A 757 1.95 12.31 23.87
N PHE A 758 2.68 11.31 24.37
CA PHE A 758 3.33 10.27 23.58
C PHE A 758 2.63 8.93 23.80
N ARG A 759 2.10 8.34 22.73
CA ARG A 759 1.30 7.11 22.78
C ARG A 759 1.83 5.98 21.89
N PHE A 760 2.95 6.21 21.23
CA PHE A 760 3.57 5.27 20.30
C PHE A 760 5.01 5.00 20.71
N PHE A 761 5.28 3.78 21.16
CA PHE A 761 6.67 3.33 21.30
C PHE A 761 7.20 2.82 19.96
N TRP A 762 6.62 1.74 19.44
CA TRP A 762 7.05 1.13 18.17
C TRP A 762 6.46 1.83 16.93
N ASN A 763 7.23 1.82 15.84
CA ASN A 763 6.74 2.24 14.53
C ASN A 763 5.82 1.16 13.91
N ARG A 764 4.50 1.33 14.09
CA ARG A 764 3.46 0.43 13.56
C ARG A 764 2.82 0.91 12.26
N ARG A 765 3.44 1.88 11.56
CA ARG A 765 2.87 2.38 10.30
C ARG A 765 2.78 1.25 9.28
N GLY A 766 1.59 1.08 8.68
CA GLY A 766 1.32 0.02 7.71
C GLY A 766 0.67 -1.25 8.28
N SER A 767 0.53 -1.38 9.61
CA SER A 767 -0.28 -2.45 10.20
C SER A 767 -1.77 -2.09 10.15
N ALA A 768 -2.65 -3.10 9.99
CA ALA A 768 -4.10 -2.89 9.99
C ALA A 768 -4.66 -2.47 11.37
N GLN A 769 -3.86 -2.64 12.43
CA GLN A 769 -4.20 -2.32 13.82
C GLN A 769 -3.19 -1.31 14.37
N GLN A 770 -3.52 -0.04 14.24
CA GLN A 770 -2.81 1.02 14.94
C GLN A 770 -3.27 1.01 16.41
N GLU A 771 -2.69 0.12 17.21
CA GLU A 771 -2.98 0.12 18.66
C GLU A 771 -2.26 1.30 19.31
N PHE A 772 -3.05 2.22 19.84
CA PHE A 772 -2.56 3.30 20.68
C PHE A 772 -2.33 2.78 22.09
N MET A 773 -1.25 3.22 22.74
CA MET A 773 -1.12 3.08 24.18
C MET A 773 -2.34 3.69 24.86
N GLN A 774 -3.01 2.93 25.73
CA GLN A 774 -4.13 3.47 26.52
C GLN A 774 -3.61 4.64 27.36
N PRO A 775 -4.40 5.71 27.55
CA PRO A 775 -3.95 6.86 28.32
C PRO A 775 -3.45 6.44 29.71
N ILE A 776 -2.30 6.98 30.14
CA ILE A 776 -1.63 6.55 31.37
C ILE A 776 -2.53 6.74 32.61
N HIS A 777 -3.43 7.73 32.61
CA HIS A 777 -4.38 7.95 33.69
C HIS A 777 -5.40 6.80 33.87
N THR A 778 -5.56 5.90 32.90
CA THR A 778 -6.45 4.73 33.01
C THR A 778 -5.73 3.47 33.50
N TRP A 779 -4.42 3.54 33.77
CA TRP A 779 -3.61 2.39 34.15
C TRP A 779 -3.77 2.07 35.64
N ASN A 780 -4.21 0.85 35.93
CA ASN A 780 -4.42 0.35 37.29
C ASN A 780 -3.64 -0.93 37.61
N GLY A 781 -2.94 -1.52 36.63
CA GLY A 781 -2.20 -2.77 36.79
C GLY A 781 -0.76 -2.57 37.29
N PRO A 782 -0.03 -3.67 37.55
CA PRO A 782 1.41 -3.61 37.83
C PRO A 782 2.20 -3.21 36.58
N LEU A 783 3.40 -2.65 36.78
CA LEU A 783 4.23 -2.17 35.68
C LEU A 783 4.67 -3.32 34.76
N GLY A 784 4.46 -3.16 33.45
CA GLY A 784 4.73 -4.14 32.40
C GLY A 784 3.54 -5.04 32.04
N ARG A 785 2.39 -4.87 32.70
CA ARG A 785 1.14 -5.59 32.42
C ARG A 785 0.00 -4.64 32.03
N ASN A 786 0.28 -3.35 31.84
CA ASN A 786 -0.76 -2.41 31.43
C ASN A 786 -1.00 -2.59 29.92
N PRO A 787 -2.27 -2.63 29.48
CA PRO A 787 -2.57 -2.82 28.07
C PRO A 787 -1.99 -1.67 27.22
N SER A 788 -1.33 -2.05 26.12
CA SER A 788 -1.09 -1.23 24.92
C SER A 788 0.15 -0.31 24.89
N ALA A 789 1.09 -0.31 25.85
CA ALA A 789 2.34 0.47 25.71
C ALA A 789 3.34 -0.15 24.70
N SER A 790 3.47 -1.47 24.71
CA SER A 790 4.32 -2.23 23.78
C SER A 790 3.54 -3.16 22.83
N GLY A 791 2.24 -3.38 23.07
CA GLY A 791 1.44 -4.47 22.49
C GLY A 791 1.15 -5.56 23.51
N ASN A 792 0.94 -6.80 23.04
CA ASN A 792 0.91 -7.99 23.89
C ASN A 792 2.30 -8.14 24.57
N PRO A 793 2.39 -8.19 25.92
CA PRO A 793 3.66 -8.22 26.63
C PRO A 793 4.47 -9.49 26.36
N ASP A 794 3.79 -10.55 25.92
CA ASP A 794 4.39 -11.85 25.63
C ASP A 794 4.66 -12.05 24.13
N GLN A 795 4.48 -10.99 23.32
CA GLN A 795 4.70 -11.02 21.87
C GLN A 795 6.17 -11.32 21.52
N LEU A 796 6.37 -11.96 20.38
CA LEU A 796 7.70 -12.30 19.87
C LEU A 796 8.22 -11.24 18.91
N VAL A 797 9.53 -11.05 18.95
CA VAL A 797 10.27 -10.21 18.01
C VAL A 797 11.31 -11.08 17.32
N LEU A 798 11.22 -11.19 16.00
CA LEU A 798 12.25 -11.80 15.17
C LEU A 798 13.39 -10.80 15.02
N LEU A 799 14.58 -11.17 15.47
CA LEU A 799 15.80 -10.37 15.30
C LEU A 799 16.69 -11.04 14.24
N VAL A 800 17.08 -10.26 13.24
CA VAL A 800 17.97 -10.69 12.16
C VAL A 800 19.19 -9.78 12.15
N ARG A 801 20.38 -10.37 12.29
CA ARG A 801 21.67 -9.69 12.18
C ARG A 801 22.39 -10.16 10.91
N GLY A 802 22.62 -9.26 9.95
CA GLY A 802 23.34 -9.56 8.71
C GLY A 802 23.05 -8.57 7.57
N GLU A 803 23.75 -8.74 6.45
CA GLU A 803 23.68 -7.85 5.27
C GLU A 803 22.35 -7.94 4.50
N LEU A 804 21.55 -8.98 4.75
CA LEU A 804 20.34 -9.29 3.98
C LEU A 804 19.41 -8.08 3.81
N PHE A 805 19.02 -7.42 4.90
CA PHE A 805 18.10 -6.29 4.83
C PHE A 805 18.76 -4.96 4.45
N ARG A 806 20.10 -4.91 4.42
CA ARG A 806 20.81 -3.77 3.85
C ARG A 806 20.77 -3.82 2.33
N ARG A 807 20.98 -5.00 1.73
CA ARG A 807 20.88 -5.20 0.26
C ARG A 807 19.44 -5.31 -0.23
N TYR A 808 18.57 -5.95 0.56
CA TYR A 808 17.17 -6.20 0.22
C TYR A 808 16.20 -5.62 1.25
N PRO A 809 16.13 -4.27 1.40
CA PRO A 809 15.29 -3.62 2.42
C PRO A 809 13.79 -3.88 2.26
N ASN A 810 13.36 -4.27 1.06
CA ASN A 810 11.96 -4.54 0.73
C ASN A 810 11.55 -6.01 0.90
N ALA A 811 12.43 -6.90 1.35
CA ALA A 811 12.11 -8.31 1.57
C ALA A 811 10.85 -8.48 2.45
N VAL A 812 9.99 -9.42 2.07
CA VAL A 812 8.73 -9.73 2.76
C VAL A 812 9.02 -10.63 3.94
N ILE A 813 8.49 -10.26 5.10
CA ILE A 813 8.64 -11.03 6.34
C ILE A 813 7.26 -11.30 6.92
N TYR A 814 6.98 -12.55 7.25
CA TYR A 814 5.74 -12.98 7.88
C TYR A 814 5.94 -14.27 8.67
N ALA A 815 5.03 -14.55 9.61
CA ALA A 815 4.97 -15.84 10.28
C ALA A 815 3.88 -16.70 9.61
N ALA A 816 4.14 -17.98 9.37
CA ALA A 816 3.19 -18.92 8.78
C ALA A 816 2.98 -20.11 9.72
N LYS A 817 1.74 -20.51 9.95
CA LYS A 817 1.46 -21.67 10.81
C LYS A 817 2.01 -22.94 10.16
N ALA A 818 2.71 -23.76 10.93
CA ALA A 818 3.18 -25.06 10.46
C ALA A 818 2.07 -26.11 10.58
N THR A 819 2.04 -27.07 9.68
CA THR A 819 1.18 -28.28 9.75
C THR A 819 2.00 -29.54 9.52
N GLY A 820 1.40 -30.70 9.72
CA GLY A 820 2.09 -31.99 9.62
C GLY A 820 2.66 -32.41 10.97
N THR A 821 3.74 -33.19 10.93
CA THR A 821 4.39 -33.69 12.14
C THR A 821 5.52 -32.76 12.58
N ALA A 822 5.91 -32.84 13.85
CA ALA A 822 7.07 -32.13 14.37
C ALA A 822 8.38 -32.43 13.61
N THR A 823 8.47 -33.58 12.94
CA THR A 823 9.63 -34.03 12.15
C THR A 823 9.57 -33.63 10.67
N ASN A 824 8.40 -33.29 10.14
CA ASN A 824 8.23 -32.84 8.75
C ASN A 824 7.18 -31.71 8.67
N PRO A 825 7.48 -30.55 9.27
CA PRO A 825 6.56 -29.42 9.28
C PRO A 825 6.43 -28.81 7.88
N LYS A 826 5.20 -28.53 7.45
CA LYS A 826 4.86 -27.93 6.16
C LYS A 826 4.24 -26.56 6.34
N LEU A 827 4.53 -25.65 5.40
CA LEU A 827 3.93 -24.32 5.35
C LEU A 827 2.41 -24.40 5.07
N THR A 828 1.65 -23.49 5.66
CA THR A 828 0.24 -23.29 5.36
C THR A 828 -0.01 -21.90 4.78
N THR A 829 -1.27 -21.61 4.46
CA THR A 829 -1.75 -20.28 4.04
C THR A 829 -2.17 -19.39 5.22
N GLU A 830 -2.08 -19.86 6.47
CA GLU A 830 -2.36 -19.03 7.65
C GLU A 830 -1.12 -18.18 7.93
N GLU A 831 -1.16 -16.92 7.49
CA GLU A 831 -0.06 -15.96 7.57
C GLU A 831 -0.36 -14.85 8.57
N ARG A 832 0.65 -14.46 9.36
CA ARG A 832 0.63 -13.29 10.26
C ARG A 832 1.77 -12.36 9.90
N TYR A 833 1.45 -11.12 9.57
CA TYR A 833 2.42 -10.09 9.23
C TYR A 833 2.92 -9.36 10.48
N PRO A 834 4.14 -8.79 10.45
CA PRO A 834 4.68 -8.07 11.59
C PRO A 834 3.85 -6.82 11.92
N LEU A 835 3.68 -6.56 13.22
CA LEU A 835 3.00 -5.38 13.76
C LEU A 835 3.87 -4.13 13.68
N PHE A 836 5.18 -4.30 13.79
CA PHE A 836 6.17 -3.23 13.69
C PHE A 836 7.50 -3.75 13.14
N ARG A 837 8.31 -2.83 12.61
CA ARG A 837 9.67 -3.04 12.14
C ARG A 837 10.58 -1.98 12.73
N GLY A 838 11.80 -2.35 13.07
CA GLY A 838 12.86 -1.40 13.38
C GLY A 838 14.22 -1.92 12.95
N SER A 839 15.21 -1.04 12.95
CA SER A 839 16.58 -1.35 12.54
C SER A 839 17.58 -0.56 13.37
N VAL A 840 18.74 -1.16 13.63
CA VAL A 840 19.90 -0.53 14.24
C VAL A 840 21.10 -0.73 13.35
N SER A 841 21.81 0.36 13.07
CA SER A 841 23.02 0.33 12.29
C SER A 841 24.13 -0.46 13.00
N PRO A 842 24.95 -1.23 12.28
CA PRO A 842 24.99 -1.30 10.82
C PRO A 842 24.07 -2.38 10.21
N ASP A 843 23.79 -3.50 10.89
CA ASP A 843 23.29 -4.74 10.27
C ASP A 843 22.14 -5.44 11.03
N VAL A 844 21.47 -4.77 11.97
CA VAL A 844 20.41 -5.39 12.78
C VAL A 844 19.04 -4.89 12.38
N VAL A 845 18.11 -5.81 12.09
CA VAL A 845 16.71 -5.51 11.79
C VAL A 845 15.84 -6.44 12.63
N PHE A 846 14.74 -5.92 13.17
CA PHE A 846 13.82 -6.70 13.98
C PHE A 846 12.34 -6.44 13.62
N PHE A 847 11.52 -7.47 13.82
CA PHE A 847 10.11 -7.51 13.43
C PHE A 847 9.25 -8.08 14.56
N GLY A 848 8.26 -7.33 15.05
CA GLY A 848 7.37 -7.79 16.12
C GLY A 848 6.12 -8.48 15.59
N PHE A 849 5.70 -9.59 16.21
CA PHE A 849 4.55 -10.42 15.82
C PHE A 849 3.63 -10.66 17.00
N ASP A 850 2.31 -10.67 16.77
CA ASP A 850 1.32 -11.12 17.77
C ASP A 850 1.32 -12.66 17.91
N LEU A 851 2.42 -13.19 18.44
CA LEU A 851 2.65 -14.60 18.74
C LEU A 851 3.42 -14.70 20.06
N THR A 852 3.03 -15.63 20.93
CA THR A 852 3.79 -15.92 22.15
C THR A 852 4.83 -17.02 21.91
N ALA A 853 5.86 -17.08 22.75
CA ALA A 853 6.92 -18.10 22.67
C ALA A 853 6.36 -19.54 22.68
N SER A 854 5.35 -19.82 23.52
CA SER A 854 4.73 -21.14 23.60
C SER A 854 3.95 -21.51 22.33
N VAL A 855 3.16 -20.57 21.80
CA VAL A 855 2.39 -20.78 20.56
C VAL A 855 3.31 -20.95 19.35
N ALA A 856 4.36 -20.13 19.25
CA ALA A 856 5.30 -20.21 18.14
C ALA A 856 6.13 -21.50 18.17
N ARG A 857 6.61 -21.94 19.34
CA ARG A 857 7.36 -23.20 19.49
C ARG A 857 6.53 -24.41 19.09
N GLY A 858 5.22 -24.38 19.39
CA GLY A 858 4.32 -25.52 19.27
C GLY A 858 4.48 -26.50 20.45
N ILE A 859 3.45 -27.30 20.70
CA ILE A 859 3.46 -28.41 21.66
C ILE A 859 2.98 -29.63 20.88
N ASP A 860 3.76 -30.71 20.87
CA ASP A 860 3.47 -31.96 20.16
C ASP A 860 1.99 -32.39 20.39
N PRO A 861 1.19 -32.66 19.35
CA PRO A 861 1.54 -32.82 17.93
C PRO A 861 1.67 -31.54 17.08
N ASP A 862 1.42 -30.36 17.65
CA ASP A 862 1.46 -29.09 16.91
C ASP A 862 2.91 -28.68 16.59
N PRO A 863 3.30 -28.57 15.31
CA PRO A 863 4.65 -28.18 14.95
C PRO A 863 4.98 -26.70 15.21
N GLY A 864 3.99 -25.85 15.51
CA GLY A 864 4.19 -24.44 15.82
C GLY A 864 4.16 -23.53 14.59
N TRP A 865 5.08 -22.56 14.53
CA TRP A 865 5.11 -21.53 13.49
C TRP A 865 6.47 -21.45 12.78
N PHE A 866 6.42 -21.11 11.50
CA PHE A 866 7.57 -20.68 10.71
C PHE A 866 7.66 -19.16 10.69
N PHE A 867 8.88 -18.64 10.69
CA PHE A 867 9.19 -17.28 10.28
C PHE A 867 9.75 -17.34 8.86
N VAL A 868 9.05 -16.67 7.95
CA VAL A 868 9.30 -16.75 6.51
C VAL A 868 9.98 -15.46 6.06
N ILE A 869 11.12 -15.62 5.40
CA ILE A 869 11.82 -14.53 4.72
C ILE A 869 11.71 -14.78 3.22
N GLN A 870 11.06 -13.85 2.54
CA GLN A 870 10.70 -13.99 1.14
C GLN A 870 11.20 -12.79 0.34
N GLN A 871 11.84 -13.07 -0.79
CA GLN A 871 12.15 -12.06 -1.79
C GLN A 871 10.84 -11.52 -2.37
N GLN A 872 10.74 -10.20 -2.53
CA GLN A 872 9.59 -9.60 -3.21
C GLN A 872 9.45 -10.21 -4.59
N PRO A 873 8.28 -10.76 -4.95
CA PRO A 873 8.02 -11.22 -6.31
C PRO A 873 8.12 -10.03 -7.27
N GLY A 874 9.24 -9.95 -7.99
CA GLY A 874 9.54 -8.90 -8.94
C GLY A 874 9.17 -9.24 -10.38
N GLU A 875 9.65 -8.39 -11.27
CA GLU A 875 9.74 -8.70 -12.69
C GLU A 875 10.68 -9.92 -12.91
N PRO A 876 10.56 -10.68 -14.01
CA PRO A 876 11.35 -11.89 -14.18
C PRO A 876 12.83 -11.54 -14.38
N ASP A 877 13.68 -12.25 -13.65
CA ASP A 877 15.14 -12.21 -13.81
C ASP A 877 15.61 -13.58 -14.31
N PHE A 878 16.77 -13.59 -14.97
CA PHE A 878 17.34 -14.80 -15.58
C PHE A 878 18.81 -14.92 -15.18
N GLY A 879 19.28 -16.14 -14.96
CA GLY A 879 20.65 -16.39 -14.52
C GLY A 879 20.82 -17.81 -14.01
N LEU A 880 21.96 -18.07 -13.38
CA LEU A 880 22.28 -19.36 -12.76
C LEU A 880 22.80 -19.10 -11.36
N ASP A 881 22.57 -20.03 -10.43
CA ASP A 881 22.94 -19.82 -9.04
C ASP A 881 24.45 -19.91 -8.85
N LEU A 882 24.94 -19.27 -7.79
CA LEU A 882 26.33 -19.42 -7.36
C LEU A 882 26.54 -20.81 -6.74
N PRO A 883 27.69 -21.46 -7.00
CA PRO A 883 28.00 -22.73 -6.35
C PRO A 883 28.25 -22.51 -4.85
N LYS A 884 27.73 -23.40 -4.01
CA LYS A 884 28.04 -23.40 -2.56
C LYS A 884 29.51 -23.67 -2.27
N ASP A 885 30.09 -24.61 -3.02
CA ASP A 885 31.50 -24.98 -2.95
C ASP A 885 32.05 -25.03 -4.39
N ILE A 886 33.22 -24.44 -4.61
CA ILE A 886 33.85 -24.36 -5.94
C ILE A 886 34.61 -25.66 -6.27
N ASP A 887 35.23 -26.27 -5.25
CA ASP A 887 36.21 -27.34 -5.41
C ASP A 887 35.62 -28.76 -5.58
N PRO A 888 34.64 -29.25 -4.77
CA PRO A 888 34.06 -30.55 -5.04
C PRO A 888 33.27 -30.55 -6.35
N GLN A 889 33.16 -31.71 -7.00
CA GLN A 889 32.24 -31.85 -8.14
C GLN A 889 30.81 -31.58 -7.66
N PRO A 890 30.02 -30.76 -8.38
CA PRO A 890 28.68 -30.45 -7.95
C PRO A 890 27.80 -31.72 -8.04
N PRO A 891 26.79 -31.85 -7.17
CA PRO A 891 25.89 -32.99 -7.19
C PRO A 891 25.07 -33.04 -8.48
N ARG A 892 24.46 -34.20 -8.77
CA ARG A 892 23.53 -34.32 -9.90
C ARG A 892 22.32 -33.41 -9.69
N VAL A 893 22.02 -32.60 -10.70
CA VAL A 893 20.85 -31.73 -10.78
C VAL A 893 19.60 -32.58 -11.07
N MET A 894 18.57 -32.47 -10.22
CA MET A 894 17.27 -33.14 -10.39
C MET A 894 16.14 -32.17 -10.75
N ASP A 895 16.35 -30.87 -10.52
CA ASP A 895 15.46 -29.76 -10.83
C ASP A 895 16.30 -28.65 -11.47
N TRP A 896 15.81 -28.00 -12.51
CA TRP A 896 16.55 -26.93 -13.19
C TRP A 896 16.89 -25.75 -12.25
N ASN A 897 16.13 -25.53 -11.17
CA ASN A 897 16.47 -24.51 -10.17
C ASN A 897 17.67 -24.91 -9.27
N GLN A 898 18.27 -26.09 -9.44
CA GLN A 898 19.52 -26.46 -8.78
C GLN A 898 20.73 -26.21 -9.67
N LEU A 899 20.51 -25.72 -10.89
CA LEU A 899 21.57 -25.48 -11.87
C LEU A 899 22.39 -24.26 -11.46
N THR A 900 23.67 -24.50 -11.16
CA THR A 900 24.64 -23.46 -10.85
C THR A 900 25.66 -23.30 -11.98
N TRP A 901 26.38 -22.18 -12.00
CA TRP A 901 27.50 -21.95 -12.94
C TRP A 901 28.56 -23.08 -12.94
N ARG A 902 28.78 -23.74 -11.80
CA ARG A 902 29.75 -24.83 -11.65
C ARG A 902 29.37 -26.10 -12.43
N HIS A 903 28.09 -26.30 -12.76
CA HIS A 903 27.62 -27.46 -13.53
C HIS A 903 27.93 -27.36 -15.03
N LEU A 904 28.33 -26.18 -15.52
CA LEU A 904 28.62 -25.95 -16.93
C LEU A 904 30.07 -26.25 -17.31
N VAL A 905 30.93 -26.53 -16.33
CA VAL A 905 32.37 -26.73 -16.51
C VAL A 905 32.84 -27.96 -15.72
N GLN A 906 33.97 -28.54 -16.12
CA GLN A 906 34.53 -29.71 -15.45
C GLN A 906 35.41 -29.32 -14.27
N THR A 907 36.17 -28.22 -14.40
CA THR A 907 37.16 -27.79 -13.40
C THR A 907 36.87 -26.40 -12.83
N SER A 908 37.37 -26.12 -11.63
CA SER A 908 37.28 -24.78 -11.03
C SER A 908 38.10 -23.73 -11.78
N THR A 909 39.17 -24.15 -12.47
CA THR A 909 39.96 -23.29 -13.36
C THR A 909 39.16 -22.88 -14.60
N GLU A 910 38.45 -23.83 -15.22
CA GLU A 910 37.51 -23.52 -16.31
C GLU A 910 36.40 -22.58 -15.83
N LEU A 911 35.86 -22.80 -14.63
CA LEU A 911 34.87 -21.90 -14.04
C LEU A 911 35.42 -20.48 -14.01
N ARG A 912 36.60 -20.27 -13.43
CA ARG A 912 37.24 -18.94 -13.30
C ARG A 912 37.55 -18.28 -14.65
N ALA A 913 37.82 -19.07 -15.70
CA ALA A 913 38.08 -18.56 -17.05
C ALA A 913 36.80 -18.33 -17.89
N MET A 914 35.66 -18.87 -17.45
CA MET A 914 34.40 -18.81 -18.20
C MET A 914 33.81 -17.40 -18.16
N THR A 915 33.64 -16.80 -19.34
CA THR A 915 32.99 -15.48 -19.48
C THR A 915 31.54 -15.56 -19.92
N HIS A 916 31.17 -16.53 -20.76
CA HIS A 916 29.82 -16.71 -21.28
C HIS A 916 29.37 -18.17 -21.18
N VAL A 917 28.06 -18.41 -21.08
CA VAL A 917 27.48 -19.74 -21.23
C VAL A 917 27.63 -20.23 -22.66
N LYS A 918 28.09 -21.49 -22.82
CA LYS A 918 28.14 -22.20 -24.09
C LYS A 918 27.06 -23.28 -24.13
N VAL A 919 26.22 -23.26 -25.17
CA VAL A 919 25.07 -24.15 -25.34
C VAL A 919 25.48 -25.48 -25.97
N GLY A 920 26.38 -25.44 -26.97
CA GLY A 920 26.82 -26.59 -27.77
C GLY A 920 27.76 -27.55 -27.04
N VAL A 921 28.42 -27.08 -25.99
CA VAL A 921 29.25 -27.92 -25.11
C VAL A 921 28.35 -28.55 -24.07
N LYS A 922 27.71 -29.68 -24.38
CA LYS A 922 27.27 -30.58 -23.31
C LYS A 922 28.54 -30.99 -22.55
N PRO A 923 28.63 -30.79 -21.22
CA PRO A 923 29.81 -31.24 -20.49
C PRO A 923 30.01 -32.72 -20.81
N ALA A 924 31.11 -33.02 -21.51
CA ALA A 924 31.46 -34.38 -21.88
C ALA A 924 31.64 -35.16 -20.57
N SER A 925 31.02 -36.34 -20.49
CA SER A 925 31.15 -37.22 -19.31
C SER A 925 32.62 -37.47 -18.93
N PRO A 926 32.92 -37.64 -17.63
CA PRO A 926 31.96 -37.85 -16.54
C PRO A 926 31.77 -36.63 -15.62
N SER A 927 30.50 -36.23 -15.51
CA SER A 927 29.79 -35.77 -14.29
C SER A 927 29.73 -34.29 -13.88
N PRO A 928 28.60 -33.88 -13.28
CA PRO A 928 27.27 -34.53 -13.34
C PRO A 928 26.54 -34.23 -14.67
N PRO A 929 25.73 -35.16 -15.20
CA PRO A 929 24.89 -34.89 -16.37
C PRO A 929 23.81 -33.86 -16.02
N LEU A 930 23.59 -32.90 -16.93
CA LEU A 930 22.43 -32.01 -16.88
C LEU A 930 21.13 -32.83 -16.83
N PRO A 931 20.08 -32.34 -16.17
CA PRO A 931 18.83 -33.05 -16.06
C PRO A 931 18.17 -33.25 -17.44
N ASP A 932 17.35 -34.30 -17.55
CA ASP A 932 16.56 -34.57 -18.76
C ASP A 932 15.26 -33.74 -18.79
N THR A 933 14.39 -33.99 -19.77
CA THR A 933 13.11 -33.27 -19.91
C THR A 933 12.08 -33.63 -18.83
N SER A 934 12.36 -34.58 -17.93
CA SER A 934 11.48 -34.89 -16.79
C SER A 934 11.72 -33.99 -15.58
N ALA A 935 12.86 -33.29 -15.52
CA ALA A 935 13.16 -32.38 -14.43
C ALA A 935 12.23 -31.16 -14.42
N ASN A 936 11.95 -30.65 -13.24
CA ASN A 936 11.08 -29.49 -13.05
C ASN A 936 11.80 -28.21 -13.50
N PRO A 937 11.20 -27.35 -14.35
CA PRO A 937 9.90 -27.51 -14.99
C PRO A 937 9.92 -28.56 -16.12
N PRO A 938 8.96 -29.50 -16.13
CA PRO A 938 8.93 -30.61 -17.09
C PRO A 938 8.82 -30.10 -18.53
N GLY A 939 9.48 -30.78 -19.46
CA GLY A 939 9.53 -30.47 -20.89
C GLY A 939 10.65 -29.52 -21.30
N ALA A 940 11.33 -28.86 -20.37
CA ALA A 940 12.47 -28.01 -20.69
C ALA A 940 13.72 -28.85 -21.02
N GLN A 941 14.46 -28.45 -22.06
CA GLN A 941 15.63 -29.16 -22.58
C GLN A 941 16.76 -28.16 -22.87
N TRP A 942 17.92 -28.37 -22.26
CA TRP A 942 19.09 -27.53 -22.49
C TRP A 942 19.47 -27.50 -23.98
N GLY A 943 19.62 -26.28 -24.51
CA GLY A 943 20.02 -26.04 -25.89
C GLY A 943 18.99 -26.45 -26.95
N ALA A 944 17.72 -26.68 -26.61
CA ALA A 944 16.69 -26.92 -27.63
C ALA A 944 16.43 -25.67 -28.48
N ASN A 945 15.95 -24.60 -27.85
CA ASN A 945 15.63 -23.30 -28.45
C ASN A 945 15.61 -22.19 -27.37
N GLY A 946 15.41 -20.93 -27.76
CA GLY A 946 15.40 -19.79 -26.83
C GLY A 946 14.32 -19.86 -25.73
N ALA A 947 13.15 -20.46 -25.99
CA ALA A 947 12.11 -20.63 -24.97
C ALA A 947 12.53 -21.60 -23.86
N HIS A 948 13.18 -22.70 -24.23
CA HIS A 948 13.67 -23.68 -23.25
C HIS A 948 14.79 -23.07 -22.40
N MET A 949 15.70 -22.33 -23.01
CA MET A 949 16.78 -21.63 -22.30
C MET A 949 16.23 -20.58 -21.33
N ALA A 950 15.27 -19.76 -21.78
CA ALA A 950 14.56 -18.82 -20.91
C ALA A 950 13.87 -19.53 -19.74
N ARG A 951 13.25 -20.70 -19.99
CA ARG A 951 12.56 -21.46 -18.95
C ARG A 951 13.52 -22.06 -17.92
N ILE A 952 14.68 -22.54 -18.35
CA ILE A 952 15.72 -23.13 -17.49
C ILE A 952 16.39 -22.06 -16.63
N THR A 953 16.67 -20.90 -17.23
CA THR A 953 17.44 -19.82 -16.59
C THR A 953 16.56 -18.84 -15.83
N LEU A 954 15.23 -18.98 -15.89
CA LEU A 954 14.30 -18.13 -15.14
C LEU A 954 14.50 -18.31 -13.63
N GLN A 955 14.91 -17.23 -12.98
CA GLN A 955 15.12 -17.20 -11.54
C GLN A 955 13.79 -17.02 -10.81
N LYS A 956 13.53 -17.89 -9.82
CA LYS A 956 12.29 -17.88 -9.05
C LYS A 956 12.49 -17.07 -7.78
N PRO A 957 11.49 -16.27 -7.34
CA PRO A 957 11.58 -15.57 -6.06
C PRO A 957 11.83 -16.56 -4.93
N VAL A 958 12.88 -16.27 -4.17
CA VAL A 958 13.35 -17.15 -3.11
C VAL A 958 12.51 -16.94 -1.86
N ARG A 959 12.23 -18.04 -1.17
CA ARG A 959 11.54 -18.02 0.12
C ARG A 959 12.15 -19.07 1.03
N ILE A 960 12.61 -18.65 2.20
CA ILE A 960 13.03 -19.54 3.27
C ILE A 960 11.98 -19.53 4.37
N ALA A 961 11.81 -20.66 5.02
CA ALA A 961 10.97 -20.79 6.22
C ALA A 961 11.81 -21.38 7.35
N ILE A 962 11.90 -20.65 8.45
CA ILE A 962 12.70 -21.01 9.62
C ILE A 962 11.77 -21.34 10.77
N LEU A 963 11.90 -22.52 11.35
CA LEU A 963 10.96 -22.98 12.37
C LEU A 963 11.27 -22.31 13.71
N ALA A 964 10.26 -21.77 14.39
CA ALA A 964 10.44 -20.99 15.62
C ALA A 964 11.23 -21.74 16.71
N ARG A 965 11.02 -23.06 16.84
CA ARG A 965 11.73 -23.90 17.83
C ARG A 965 13.25 -23.95 17.63
N GLN A 966 13.77 -23.62 16.45
CA GLN A 966 15.22 -23.56 16.20
C GLN A 966 15.85 -22.28 16.77
N MET A 967 15.02 -21.27 17.06
CA MET A 967 15.42 -19.94 17.53
C MET A 967 15.02 -19.67 18.97
N LEU A 968 14.23 -20.57 19.58
CA LEU A 968 13.80 -20.51 20.97
C LEU A 968 14.61 -21.52 21.79
N PRO A 969 14.89 -21.23 23.06
CA PRO A 969 15.53 -22.18 23.98
C PRO A 969 14.64 -23.40 24.27
#